data_AF-Q9XTP3-F1
#
_entry.id   AF-Q9XTP3-F1
#
_cell.length_a   1.000
_cell.length_b   1.000
_cell.length_c   1.000
_cell.angle_alpha   90.00
_cell.angle_beta   90.00
_cell.angle_gamma   90.00
#
_symmetry.space_group_name_H-M   'P 1'
#
loop_
_entity.id
_entity.type
_entity.pdbx_description
1 polymer ?
#
loop_
_entity_poly.entity_id
_entity_poly.type
_entity_poly.pdbx_seq_one_letter_code
_entity_poly.pdbx_strand_id
1 'polypeptide(L)'
;MIPGSVRCGVILFLVAVAMMAAAAMKDGVPYEPIYHIRPPKNWINDPNGPYRDPVTGKIHLYMQYNPNGPLWGDIAWYHVTSQDYVKWTRPESPVAVWADRWYDKWGAYSGTMMNNNYSEPVMMYTCTEPENIQRQCIANPPKSDLQGKRTLNTLVKSALNVIMSEDMIPGVVAMENFRDPTEWWQDPTNPNRWLIAFVARIKDREGDNAHVIVFSTEDPSFQSGYSFSHSLYVYKYDLDHMFECPDFFTLKQGGEHYLKVSTMPSHRDYIIYGSYQLNTTSSQYVFVEDPARSFTFIDYGPFYASKTFYDPILNRRAIWGWTNDELTNEQIIANGWSGVQNMLRTMVYDHTEKKIKTQPVPETKGLRLDKLVDLRGVAVTATPTQVIASNTNNTLYHEIVARFTLADPTTFAAAATYPSDSDVPEVGVMIRANANLSQYTTVSVRMPGGGPSALQSTEQIETYPPIKIFAGSSAANCSAECDKMRLCESYTFWGKNNTCKLYWKTNPMKSKDDATSGTVREPLLYLGRTQSGTIGSTAPLHGRAPFATATPNGFELHIFVDDSVLEIFKDEGLETLTGRLYIDNGADTTGIAVYARNAGTVTVDVEVYTMDTIWKAPTPNAAKNFTDALYNLLDTLIAV
;
A
#
# COMPACT_ATOMS: atom_id res chain seq x y z
N MET A 1 22.81 -50.46 25.34
CA MET A 1 22.54 -50.92 23.96
C MET A 1 21.03 -50.99 23.77
N ILE A 2 20.46 -50.02 23.06
CA ILE A 2 19.04 -50.03 22.72
C ILE A 2 18.80 -51.18 21.71
N PRO A 3 17.78 -52.04 21.90
CA PRO A 3 17.50 -53.15 20.99
C PRO A 3 17.27 -52.64 19.56
N GLY A 4 17.79 -53.35 18.55
CA GLY A 4 17.66 -52.95 17.14
C GLY A 4 16.22 -52.73 16.66
N SER A 5 15.24 -53.38 17.31
CA SER A 5 13.80 -53.18 17.08
C SER A 5 13.30 -51.81 17.51
N VAL A 6 13.83 -51.25 18.61
CA VAL A 6 13.48 -49.90 19.11
C VAL A 6 14.10 -48.83 18.22
N ARG A 7 15.35 -49.03 17.75
CA ARG A 7 15.99 -48.14 16.75
C ARG A 7 15.20 -48.09 15.44
N CYS A 8 14.74 -49.23 14.95
CA CYS A 8 13.95 -49.30 13.73
C CYS A 8 12.59 -48.58 13.90
N GLY A 9 11.93 -48.76 15.05
CA GLY A 9 10.67 -48.09 15.38
C GLY A 9 10.79 -46.57 15.47
N VAL A 10 11.88 -46.05 16.07
CA VAL A 10 12.13 -44.59 16.17
C VAL A 10 12.44 -43.99 14.80
N ILE A 11 13.23 -44.67 13.96
CA ILE A 11 13.51 -44.21 12.59
C ILE A 11 12.23 -44.19 11.74
N LEU A 12 11.40 -45.24 11.81
CA LEU A 12 10.10 -45.29 11.13
C LEU A 12 9.15 -44.18 11.62
N PHE A 13 9.14 -43.90 12.92
CA PHE A 13 8.35 -42.80 13.49
C PHE A 13 8.84 -41.43 13.01
N LEU A 14 10.16 -41.19 13.01
CA LEU A 14 10.74 -39.93 12.52
C LEU A 14 10.55 -39.73 11.01
N VAL A 15 10.65 -40.81 10.22
CA VAL A 15 10.32 -40.77 8.79
C VAL A 15 8.83 -40.50 8.58
N ALA A 16 7.95 -41.10 9.37
CA ALA A 16 6.52 -40.81 9.33
C ALA A 16 6.21 -39.36 9.73
N VAL A 17 6.88 -38.82 10.76
CA VAL A 17 6.76 -37.41 11.16
C VAL A 17 7.31 -36.48 10.08
N ALA A 18 8.44 -36.82 9.44
CA ALA A 18 9.00 -36.04 8.34
C ALA A 18 8.12 -36.10 7.09
N MET A 19 7.51 -37.26 6.78
CA MET A 19 6.53 -37.38 5.70
C MET A 19 5.22 -36.66 6.02
N MET A 20 4.76 -36.66 7.27
CA MET A 20 3.60 -35.88 7.72
C MET A 20 3.89 -34.38 7.70
N ALA A 21 5.10 -33.95 8.07
CA ALA A 21 5.54 -32.57 7.95
C ALA A 21 5.67 -32.14 6.48
N ALA A 22 6.19 -33.02 5.61
CA ALA A 22 6.25 -32.78 4.17
C ALA A 22 4.86 -32.79 3.50
N ALA A 23 3.93 -33.61 4.00
CA ALA A 23 2.53 -33.63 3.55
C ALA A 23 1.77 -32.39 4.06
N ALA A 24 2.00 -31.95 5.29
CA ALA A 24 1.49 -30.69 5.82
C ALA A 24 2.07 -29.47 5.08
N MET A 25 3.33 -29.54 4.64
CA MET A 25 3.94 -28.56 3.73
C MET A 25 3.32 -28.57 2.33
N LYS A 26 2.63 -29.65 1.93
CA LYS A 26 2.00 -29.76 0.61
C LYS A 26 0.74 -28.90 0.48
N ASP A 27 0.15 -28.50 1.61
CA ASP A 27 -1.02 -27.60 1.68
C ASP A 27 -0.64 -26.14 2.04
N GLY A 28 0.67 -25.84 2.22
CA GLY A 28 1.19 -24.51 2.59
C GLY A 28 0.81 -24.06 4.01
N VAL A 29 1.48 -23.03 4.54
CA VAL A 29 0.91 -22.29 5.69
C VAL A 29 -0.27 -21.49 5.15
N PRO A 30 -1.49 -21.58 5.75
CA PRO A 30 -2.63 -20.82 5.27
C PRO A 30 -2.33 -19.32 5.19
N TYR A 31 -2.89 -18.68 4.17
CA TYR A 31 -2.84 -17.24 3.97
C TYR A 31 -1.45 -16.68 3.70
N GLU A 32 -0.49 -17.48 3.24
CA GLU A 32 0.91 -17.13 3.04
C GLU A 32 1.19 -16.60 1.62
N PRO A 33 1.40 -15.28 1.44
CA PRO A 33 1.77 -14.70 0.17
C PRO A 33 3.23 -15.06 -0.14
N ILE A 34 3.50 -15.43 -1.40
CA ILE A 34 4.82 -15.88 -1.85
C ILE A 34 5.52 -14.87 -2.75
N TYR A 35 4.80 -13.88 -3.28
CA TYR A 35 5.34 -12.84 -4.15
C TYR A 35 5.08 -11.40 -3.70
N HIS A 36 4.56 -11.20 -2.48
CA HIS A 36 4.65 -9.96 -1.71
C HIS A 36 5.74 -10.04 -0.64
N ILE A 37 6.38 -8.92 -0.33
CA ILE A 37 7.45 -8.88 0.66
C ILE A 37 6.85 -8.90 2.07
N ARG A 38 7.24 -9.92 2.84
CA ARG A 38 7.02 -10.05 4.27
C ARG A 38 8.22 -10.76 4.95
N PRO A 39 8.48 -10.51 6.24
CA PRO A 39 9.40 -11.34 7.00
C PRO A 39 8.80 -12.75 7.17
N PRO A 40 9.61 -13.78 7.47
CA PRO A 40 9.10 -15.12 7.74
C PRO A 40 8.07 -15.18 8.88
N LYS A 41 8.21 -14.28 9.86
CA LYS A 41 7.35 -14.15 11.05
C LYS A 41 7.28 -12.69 11.51
N ASN A 42 6.35 -12.41 12.41
CA ASN A 42 6.12 -11.16 13.12
C ASN A 42 5.50 -10.03 12.28
N TRP A 43 5.34 -8.87 12.91
CA TRP A 43 4.70 -7.67 12.35
C TRP A 43 5.64 -6.88 11.46
N ILE A 44 5.13 -6.38 10.33
CA ILE A 44 5.71 -5.26 9.57
C ILE A 44 4.69 -4.17 9.27
N ASN A 45 5.20 -2.95 9.07
CA ASN A 45 4.44 -1.85 8.49
C ASN A 45 5.26 -1.04 7.48
N ASP A 46 5.39 0.26 7.67
CA ASP A 46 5.84 1.24 6.69
C ASP A 46 7.10 0.82 5.92
N PRO A 47 7.14 0.96 4.58
CA PRO A 47 8.38 0.88 3.84
C PRO A 47 9.30 2.03 4.24
N ASN A 48 10.57 1.70 4.52
CA ASN A 48 11.55 2.65 5.01
C ASN A 48 12.80 2.64 4.12
N GLY A 49 13.29 3.84 3.80
CA GLY A 49 14.47 4.06 2.96
C GLY A 49 14.61 3.12 1.75
N PRO A 50 13.58 2.96 0.89
CA PRO A 50 13.77 2.24 -0.37
C PRO A 50 14.89 2.90 -1.16
N TYR A 51 15.90 2.12 -1.55
CA TYR A 51 17.17 2.66 -2.04
C TYR A 51 17.77 1.75 -3.10
N ARG A 52 18.36 2.34 -4.13
CA ARG A 52 19.20 1.61 -5.08
C ARG A 52 20.61 2.16 -5.01
N ASP A 53 21.55 1.30 -4.62
CA ASP A 53 22.97 1.66 -4.53
C ASP A 53 23.51 1.92 -5.93
N PRO A 54 23.91 3.16 -6.29
CA PRO A 54 24.39 3.46 -7.64
C PRO A 54 25.74 2.79 -7.94
N VAL A 55 26.46 2.32 -6.91
CA VAL A 55 27.77 1.66 -7.07
C VAL A 55 27.59 0.19 -7.45
N THR A 56 26.77 -0.56 -6.71
CA THR A 56 26.58 -2.00 -6.95
C THR A 56 25.35 -2.33 -7.79
N GLY A 57 24.43 -1.39 -7.96
CA GLY A 57 23.12 -1.58 -8.56
C GLY A 57 22.12 -2.36 -7.71
N LYS A 58 22.52 -2.79 -6.51
CA LYS A 58 21.67 -3.52 -5.57
C LYS A 58 20.54 -2.65 -5.06
N ILE A 59 19.37 -3.26 -4.94
CA ILE A 59 18.14 -2.65 -4.43
C ILE A 59 17.98 -3.05 -2.97
N HIS A 60 17.60 -2.10 -2.13
CA HIS A 60 17.41 -2.24 -0.70
C HIS A 60 16.01 -1.75 -0.37
N LEU A 61 15.29 -2.53 0.44
CA LEU A 61 14.05 -2.10 1.08
C LEU A 61 14.18 -2.41 2.56
N TYR A 62 13.98 -1.38 3.38
CA TYR A 62 13.79 -1.53 4.82
C TYR A 62 12.30 -1.38 5.13
N MET A 63 11.87 -1.84 6.30
CA MET A 63 10.50 -1.66 6.76
C MET A 63 10.45 -1.73 8.28
N GLN A 64 9.52 -0.99 8.89
CA GLN A 64 9.25 -1.15 10.32
C GLN A 64 8.88 -2.61 10.63
N TYR A 65 9.41 -3.13 11.74
CA TYR A 65 9.35 -4.53 12.12
C TYR A 65 9.34 -4.71 13.62
N ASN A 66 8.48 -5.59 14.14
CA ASN A 66 8.54 -6.03 15.52
C ASN A 66 9.36 -7.33 15.64
N PRO A 67 10.56 -7.33 16.24
CA PRO A 67 11.34 -8.55 16.45
C PRO A 67 10.75 -9.51 17.49
N ASN A 68 9.83 -9.04 18.34
CA ASN A 68 9.31 -9.74 19.50
C ASN A 68 7.90 -10.31 19.33
N GLY A 69 7.17 -9.98 18.26
CA GLY A 69 5.84 -10.55 18.05
C GLY A 69 5.11 -10.09 16.79
N PRO A 70 3.95 -10.70 16.49
CA PRO A 70 3.17 -10.42 15.29
C PRO A 70 2.22 -9.22 15.39
N LEU A 71 2.22 -8.52 16.52
CA LEU A 71 1.49 -7.26 16.71
C LEU A 71 2.46 -6.08 16.66
N TRP A 72 1.94 -4.87 16.44
CA TRP A 72 2.76 -3.65 16.49
C TRP A 72 3.39 -3.46 17.87
N GLY A 73 4.69 -3.09 17.91
CA GLY A 73 5.49 -2.88 19.11
C GLY A 73 6.98 -3.06 18.86
N ASP A 74 7.84 -2.61 19.79
CA ASP A 74 9.30 -2.78 19.75
C ASP A 74 9.95 -2.48 18.38
N ILE A 75 9.50 -1.40 17.73
CA ILE A 75 9.76 -1.16 16.32
C ILE A 75 11.27 -1.03 16.04
N ALA A 76 11.72 -1.88 15.13
CA ALA A 76 13.03 -1.93 14.51
C ALA A 76 12.88 -1.90 12.98
N TRP A 77 13.98 -1.93 12.21
CA TRP A 77 13.91 -1.96 10.75
C TRP A 77 14.38 -3.31 10.20
N TYR A 78 13.48 -4.05 9.53
CA TYR A 78 13.79 -5.26 8.79
C TYR A 78 14.31 -4.92 7.39
N HIS A 79 15.29 -5.65 6.88
CA HIS A 79 15.96 -5.36 5.62
C HIS A 79 15.86 -6.53 4.63
N VAL A 80 15.57 -6.21 3.36
CA VAL A 80 15.67 -7.15 2.24
C VAL A 80 16.38 -6.49 1.05
N THR A 81 16.97 -7.32 0.19
CA THR A 81 17.68 -6.84 -1.01
C THR A 81 17.27 -7.58 -2.28
N SER A 82 17.41 -6.92 -3.42
CA SER A 82 17.22 -7.51 -4.74
C SER A 82 18.28 -7.00 -5.72
N GLN A 83 18.44 -7.71 -6.85
CA GLN A 83 19.26 -7.27 -7.99
C GLN A 83 18.41 -6.84 -9.19
N ASP A 84 17.14 -7.22 -9.21
CA ASP A 84 16.27 -7.19 -10.39
C ASP A 84 14.83 -6.77 -10.08
N TYR A 85 14.51 -6.41 -8.83
CA TYR A 85 13.15 -6.17 -8.31
C TYR A 85 12.23 -7.40 -8.28
N VAL A 86 12.68 -8.54 -8.82
CA VAL A 86 11.90 -9.78 -8.94
C VAL A 86 12.22 -10.73 -7.79
N LYS A 87 13.51 -11.05 -7.63
CA LYS A 87 13.97 -12.03 -6.66
C LYS A 87 14.67 -11.36 -5.49
N TRP A 88 14.11 -11.54 -4.31
CA TRP A 88 14.51 -10.91 -3.06
C TRP A 88 15.28 -11.86 -2.16
N THR A 89 16.23 -11.31 -1.41
CA THR A 89 17.11 -12.01 -0.48
C THR A 89 16.92 -11.42 0.91
N ARG A 90 16.69 -12.29 1.88
CA ARG A 90 16.74 -11.94 3.31
C ARG A 90 18.18 -12.05 3.79
N PRO A 91 18.75 -11.03 4.47
CA PRO A 91 20.07 -11.13 5.04
C PRO A 91 20.07 -12.07 6.25
N GLU A 92 21.24 -12.61 6.60
CA GLU A 92 21.41 -13.51 7.77
C GLU A 92 21.03 -12.83 9.09
N SER A 93 21.35 -11.54 9.22
CA SER A 93 20.84 -10.66 10.27
C SER A 93 19.80 -9.71 9.66
N PRO A 94 18.51 -9.96 9.91
CA PRO A 94 17.45 -9.24 9.21
C PRO A 94 17.22 -7.81 9.68
N VAL A 95 17.69 -7.44 10.88
CA VAL A 95 17.41 -6.13 11.47
C VAL A 95 18.57 -5.18 11.26
N ALA A 96 18.33 -4.13 10.47
CA ALA A 96 19.32 -3.13 10.12
C ALA A 96 19.44 -1.98 11.13
N VAL A 97 18.32 -1.62 11.78
CA VAL A 97 18.24 -0.60 12.83
C VAL A 97 17.46 -1.18 14.00
N TRP A 98 18.07 -1.23 15.18
CA TRP A 98 17.42 -1.63 16.43
C TRP A 98 16.97 -0.40 17.23
N ALA A 99 15.91 -0.52 18.04
CA ALA A 99 15.59 0.42 19.11
C ALA A 99 16.50 0.10 20.33
N ASP A 100 17.68 0.73 20.40
CA ASP A 100 18.76 0.32 21.31
C ASP A 100 19.51 1.48 21.99
N ARG A 101 19.05 2.72 21.77
CA ARG A 101 19.57 3.94 22.41
C ARG A 101 18.49 4.61 23.23
N TRP A 102 18.92 5.49 24.13
CA TRP A 102 17.98 6.24 24.99
C TRP A 102 16.96 7.03 24.16
N TYR A 103 17.38 7.59 23.03
CA TYR A 103 16.57 8.44 22.15
C TYR A 103 15.62 7.67 21.21
N ASP A 104 15.76 6.35 21.07
CA ASP A 104 14.87 5.51 20.27
C ASP A 104 14.39 4.28 21.03
N LYS A 105 14.43 4.34 22.35
CA LYS A 105 14.09 3.20 23.23
C LYS A 105 12.64 2.75 23.05
N TRP A 106 11.75 3.65 22.63
CA TRP A 106 10.34 3.35 22.37
C TRP A 106 10.10 2.85 20.94
N GLY A 107 11.07 3.05 20.04
CA GLY A 107 11.01 2.60 18.65
C GLY A 107 11.92 3.39 17.70
N ALA A 108 12.42 2.69 16.68
CA ALA A 108 13.00 3.30 15.49
C ALA A 108 11.93 3.38 14.40
N TYR A 109 11.18 4.48 14.36
CA TYR A 109 10.06 4.68 13.42
C TYR A 109 10.56 5.00 12.00
N SER A 110 9.63 5.37 11.12
CA SER A 110 9.84 5.50 9.69
C SER A 110 10.90 6.51 9.28
N GLY A 111 11.42 6.32 8.07
CA GLY A 111 12.44 7.20 7.53
C GLY A 111 12.81 6.97 6.07
N THR A 112 13.85 7.66 5.65
CA THR A 112 14.35 7.68 4.27
C THR A 112 15.81 7.27 4.18
N MET A 113 16.28 6.94 2.99
CA MET A 113 17.70 6.78 2.67
C MET A 113 17.98 7.37 1.30
N MET A 114 19.00 8.23 1.21
CA MET A 114 19.51 8.71 -0.07
C MET A 114 20.99 9.04 0.03
N ASN A 115 21.63 9.27 -1.12
CA ASN A 115 23.01 9.73 -1.12
C ASN A 115 23.13 11.20 -0.69
N ASN A 116 24.13 11.49 0.13
CA ASN A 116 24.57 12.86 0.41
C ASN A 116 25.34 13.46 -0.77
N ASN A 117 25.84 14.69 -0.61
CA ASN A 117 26.57 15.39 -1.67
C ASN A 117 27.93 14.75 -2.03
N TYR A 118 28.41 13.79 -1.23
CA TYR A 118 29.61 12.98 -1.50
C TYR A 118 29.30 11.62 -2.12
N SER A 119 28.05 11.37 -2.53
CA SER A 119 27.58 10.08 -3.06
C SER A 119 27.63 8.93 -2.04
N GLU A 120 27.58 9.24 -0.74
CA GLU A 120 27.48 8.24 0.34
C GLU A 120 26.03 8.12 0.82
N PRO A 121 25.49 6.90 1.00
CA PRO A 121 24.14 6.72 1.53
C PRO A 121 24.04 7.19 2.98
N VAL A 122 23.05 8.05 3.23
CA VAL A 122 22.68 8.56 4.56
C VAL A 122 21.22 8.23 4.79
N MET A 123 20.90 7.72 5.97
CA MET A 123 19.53 7.48 6.41
C MET A 123 19.17 8.41 7.55
N MET A 124 17.97 8.96 7.47
CA MET A 124 17.32 9.67 8.55
C MET A 124 16.02 8.96 8.90
N TYR A 125 15.76 8.83 10.19
CA TYR A 125 14.57 8.19 10.73
C TYR A 125 14.05 8.94 11.94
N THR A 126 12.79 8.72 12.27
CA THR A 126 12.22 9.21 13.51
C THR A 126 12.60 8.27 14.65
N CYS A 127 13.31 8.80 15.64
CA CYS A 127 13.65 8.12 16.88
C CYS A 127 12.65 8.51 17.96
N THR A 128 12.14 7.53 18.71
CA THR A 128 11.14 7.77 19.75
C THR A 128 11.64 7.46 21.16
N GLU A 129 11.56 8.48 22.00
CA GLU A 129 11.81 8.38 23.43
C GLU A 129 10.57 7.83 24.16
N PRO A 130 10.72 7.45 25.44
CA PRO A 130 9.57 7.18 26.30
C PRO A 130 8.50 8.27 26.21
N GLU A 131 7.25 7.89 26.47
CA GLU A 131 6.07 8.75 26.25
C GLU A 131 5.83 9.14 24.77
N ASN A 132 6.48 8.42 23.82
CA ASN A 132 6.36 8.63 22.38
C ASN A 132 6.80 10.03 21.92
N ILE A 133 7.77 10.64 22.60
CA ILE A 133 8.39 11.89 22.15
C ILE A 133 9.18 11.60 20.88
N GLN A 134 8.84 12.28 19.78
CA GLN A 134 9.41 12.02 18.46
C GLN A 134 10.48 13.05 18.08
N ARG A 135 11.65 12.54 17.69
CA ARG A 135 12.82 13.33 17.25
C ARG A 135 13.42 12.71 15.99
N GLN A 136 14.37 13.40 15.37
CA GLN A 136 14.99 12.93 14.13
C GLN A 136 16.44 12.52 14.36
N CYS A 137 16.78 11.32 13.90
CA CYS A 137 18.06 10.68 14.09
C CYS A 137 18.63 10.21 12.75
N ILE A 138 19.95 10.08 12.70
CA ILE A 138 20.68 9.58 11.54
C ILE A 138 21.32 8.23 11.87
N ALA A 139 21.30 7.33 10.89
CA ALA A 139 22.08 6.11 10.88
C ALA A 139 22.73 5.93 9.50
N ASN A 140 23.99 5.50 9.47
CA ASN A 140 24.72 5.33 8.22
C ASN A 140 25.27 3.91 8.10
N PRO A 141 25.44 3.37 6.90
CA PRO A 141 26.21 2.15 6.72
C PRO A 141 27.63 2.30 7.27
N PRO A 142 28.22 1.25 7.91
CA PRO A 142 29.59 1.28 8.35
C PRO A 142 30.55 1.62 7.19
N LYS A 143 31.56 2.46 7.46
CA LYS A 143 32.59 2.81 6.45
C LYS A 143 33.25 1.58 5.80
N SER A 144 33.46 0.52 6.59
CA SER A 144 34.02 -0.75 6.10
C SER A 144 33.11 -1.45 5.09
N ASP A 145 31.79 -1.33 5.22
CA ASP A 145 30.85 -1.89 4.26
C ASP A 145 30.79 -1.05 2.97
N LEU A 146 30.84 0.28 3.10
CA LEU A 146 30.89 1.21 1.96
C LEU A 146 32.11 1.01 1.05
N GLN A 147 33.25 0.62 1.63
CA GLN A 147 34.50 0.28 0.92
C GLN A 147 34.55 -1.18 0.44
N GLY A 148 33.65 -2.03 0.96
CA GLY A 148 33.67 -3.47 0.78
C GLY A 148 32.54 -3.98 -0.11
N LYS A 149 31.75 -4.91 0.42
CA LYS A 149 30.69 -5.60 -0.32
C LYS A 149 29.44 -4.74 -0.52
N ARG A 150 29.31 -3.63 0.21
CA ARG A 150 28.14 -2.74 0.22
C ARG A 150 26.85 -3.54 0.39
N THR A 151 26.79 -4.32 1.46
CA THR A 151 25.58 -5.10 1.77
C THR A 151 24.48 -4.23 2.36
N LEU A 152 24.87 -3.16 3.07
CA LEU A 152 24.04 -2.22 3.81
C LEU A 152 23.08 -2.92 4.78
N ASN A 153 23.46 -4.09 5.29
CA ASN A 153 22.63 -4.93 6.16
C ASN A 153 22.52 -4.38 7.59
N THR A 154 23.44 -3.51 7.99
CA THR A 154 23.50 -2.95 9.34
C THR A 154 23.84 -1.48 9.24
N LEU A 155 23.19 -0.67 10.07
CA LEU A 155 23.39 0.77 10.10
C LEU A 155 23.89 1.19 11.49
N VAL A 156 24.86 2.10 11.50
CA VAL A 156 25.48 2.65 12.70
C VAL A 156 24.88 4.01 12.96
N LYS A 157 24.25 4.15 14.12
CA LYS A 157 23.66 5.42 14.56
C LYS A 157 24.73 6.49 14.75
N SER A 158 24.44 7.71 14.30
CA SER A 158 25.33 8.85 14.44
C SER A 158 25.58 9.16 15.92
N ALA A 159 26.81 9.53 16.25
CA ALA A 159 27.16 10.03 17.58
C ALA A 159 26.55 11.42 17.87
N LEU A 160 26.04 12.10 16.84
CA LEU A 160 25.40 13.40 16.95
C LEU A 160 23.89 13.30 17.28
N ASN A 161 23.31 12.10 17.27
CA ASN A 161 21.89 11.94 17.59
C ASN A 161 21.58 12.40 19.02
N VAL A 162 20.49 13.12 19.25
CA VAL A 162 19.41 13.52 18.31
C VAL A 162 19.79 14.74 17.45
N ILE A 163 19.40 14.74 16.17
CA ILE A 163 19.80 15.77 15.18
C ILE A 163 18.79 16.92 15.11
N MET A 164 17.50 16.59 15.22
CA MET A 164 16.42 17.58 15.28
C MET A 164 15.41 17.15 16.35
N SER A 165 14.96 18.12 17.14
CA SER A 165 14.01 17.93 18.22
C SER A 165 12.82 18.88 18.07
N GLU A 166 11.74 18.56 18.75
CA GLU A 166 10.46 19.26 18.76
C GLU A 166 10.59 20.74 19.13
N ASP A 167 11.52 21.09 20.02
CA ASP A 167 11.77 22.46 20.49
C ASP A 167 12.31 23.40 19.40
N MET A 168 12.82 22.84 18.29
CA MET A 168 13.25 23.60 17.13
C MET A 168 12.09 24.14 16.29
N ILE A 169 10.85 23.66 16.53
CA ILE A 169 9.68 23.94 15.71
C ILE A 169 8.76 24.94 16.43
N PRO A 170 8.64 26.19 15.93
CA PRO A 170 7.75 27.16 16.53
C PRO A 170 6.29 26.70 16.49
N GLY A 171 5.63 26.71 17.65
CA GLY A 171 4.21 26.39 17.76
C GLY A 171 3.87 24.90 17.67
N VAL A 172 4.85 24.00 17.71
CA VAL A 172 4.58 22.56 17.76
C VAL A 172 3.66 22.21 18.93
N VAL A 173 2.74 21.29 18.69
CA VAL A 173 1.87 20.75 19.74
C VAL A 173 1.90 19.23 19.69
N ALA A 174 1.79 18.62 20.88
CA ALA A 174 1.87 17.16 21.06
C ALA A 174 3.22 16.58 20.59
N MET A 175 4.09 16.24 21.54
CA MET A 175 5.46 15.76 21.26
C MET A 175 5.49 14.44 20.48
N GLU A 176 4.37 13.72 20.47
CA GLU A 176 4.10 12.54 19.69
C GLU A 176 3.68 12.82 18.24
N ASN A 177 3.86 14.05 17.74
CA ASN A 177 3.49 14.46 16.39
C ASN A 177 4.58 15.26 15.65
N PHE A 178 5.77 14.66 15.51
CA PHE A 178 6.86 15.18 14.67
C PHE A 178 7.67 14.02 14.06
N ARG A 179 7.36 13.60 12.83
CA ARG A 179 7.90 12.35 12.28
C ARG A 179 8.05 12.31 10.76
N ASP A 180 8.63 11.19 10.32
CA ASP A 180 8.65 10.67 8.97
C ASP A 180 9.36 11.56 7.94
N PRO A 181 10.72 11.58 7.94
CA PRO A 181 11.49 12.33 6.97
C PRO A 181 11.19 11.92 5.51
N THR A 182 11.12 12.93 4.63
CA THR A 182 11.19 12.79 3.17
C THR A 182 12.63 12.55 2.69
N GLU A 183 12.83 12.29 1.40
CA GLU A 183 14.13 12.53 0.75
C GLU A 183 14.53 14.03 0.85
N TRP A 184 15.84 14.31 0.82
CA TRP A 184 16.38 15.66 0.71
C TRP A 184 16.30 16.17 -0.73
N TRP A 185 16.13 17.48 -0.90
CA TRP A 185 16.26 18.16 -2.20
C TRP A 185 17.02 19.49 -2.04
N GLN A 186 17.52 20.06 -3.13
CA GLN A 186 18.24 21.34 -3.08
C GLN A 186 17.28 22.53 -2.97
N ASP A 187 17.64 23.52 -2.16
CA ASP A 187 16.93 24.81 -2.10
C ASP A 187 17.05 25.52 -3.47
N PRO A 188 15.91 25.85 -4.12
CA PRO A 188 15.94 26.54 -5.42
C PRO A 188 16.68 27.89 -5.40
N THR A 189 16.81 28.52 -4.24
CA THR A 189 17.45 29.83 -4.07
C THR A 189 18.90 29.75 -3.61
N ASN A 190 19.35 28.59 -3.11
CA ASN A 190 20.70 28.39 -2.63
C ASN A 190 21.19 26.95 -2.93
N PRO A 191 22.04 26.75 -3.94
CA PRO A 191 22.50 25.41 -4.34
C PRO A 191 23.38 24.70 -3.29
N ASN A 192 23.91 25.43 -2.30
CA ASN A 192 24.69 24.86 -1.20
C ASN A 192 23.82 24.48 0.00
N ARG A 193 22.51 24.62 -0.10
CA ARG A 193 21.56 24.29 0.95
C ARG A 193 20.63 23.17 0.50
N TRP A 194 20.46 22.21 1.39
CA TRP A 194 19.53 21.09 1.24
C TRP A 194 18.36 21.26 2.17
N LEU A 195 17.18 20.88 1.69
CA LEU A 195 15.90 20.88 2.37
C LEU A 195 15.47 19.45 2.60
N ILE A 196 14.78 19.20 3.72
CA ILE A 196 14.11 17.94 4.05
C ILE A 196 12.80 18.26 4.76
N ALA A 197 11.76 17.47 4.50
CA ALA A 197 10.44 17.67 5.07
C ALA A 197 10.05 16.57 6.06
N PHE A 198 9.14 16.94 6.95
CA PHE A 198 8.53 16.10 7.98
C PHE A 198 7.07 16.49 8.14
N VAL A 199 6.30 15.64 8.82
CA VAL A 199 4.98 16.00 9.31
C VAL A 199 5.07 16.46 10.76
N ALA A 200 4.33 17.52 11.09
CA ALA A 200 4.17 17.95 12.47
C ALA A 200 2.78 18.55 12.71
N ARG A 201 2.30 18.49 13.95
CA ARG A 201 1.15 19.29 14.39
C ARG A 201 1.63 20.63 14.92
N ILE A 202 1.06 21.72 14.40
CA ILE A 202 1.41 23.09 14.79
C ILE A 202 0.15 23.86 15.14
N LYS A 203 0.20 24.57 16.26
CA LYS A 203 -0.77 25.60 16.62
C LYS A 203 -0.41 26.91 15.93
N ASP A 204 -0.98 27.12 14.75
CA ASP A 204 -0.84 28.35 13.99
C ASP A 204 -1.95 29.37 14.34
N ARG A 205 -2.11 30.39 13.49
CA ARG A 205 -3.12 31.44 13.68
C ARG A 205 -4.56 30.97 13.39
N GLU A 206 -4.72 29.88 12.63
CA GLU A 206 -5.99 29.30 12.19
C GLU A 206 -6.42 28.14 13.09
N GLY A 207 -5.50 27.55 13.85
CA GLY A 207 -5.81 26.56 14.86
C GLY A 207 -4.69 25.55 15.07
N ASP A 208 -5.07 24.34 15.46
CA ASP A 208 -4.17 23.21 15.63
C ASP A 208 -4.24 22.32 14.38
N ASN A 209 -3.27 22.50 13.49
CA ASN A 209 -3.29 22.00 12.12
C ASN A 209 -2.16 20.99 11.86
N ALA A 210 -2.35 20.13 10.86
CA ALA A 210 -1.31 19.27 10.30
C ALA A 210 -0.47 20.06 9.28
N HIS A 211 0.84 20.04 9.46
CA HIS A 211 1.80 20.72 8.60
C HIS A 211 2.79 19.72 8.01
N VAL A 212 3.16 19.94 6.75
CA VAL A 212 4.41 19.43 6.19
C VAL A 212 5.44 20.53 6.38
N ILE A 213 6.39 20.33 7.28
CA ILE A 213 7.41 21.31 7.68
C ILE A 213 8.75 21.01 7.04
N VAL A 214 9.56 22.03 6.84
CA VAL A 214 10.87 21.96 6.19
C VAL A 214 11.96 22.36 7.17
N PHE A 215 13.01 21.55 7.22
CA PHE A 215 14.30 21.92 7.79
C PHE A 215 15.32 22.08 6.67
N SER A 216 16.33 22.90 6.92
CA SER A 216 17.45 23.10 5.99
C SER A 216 18.78 22.78 6.64
N THR A 217 19.74 22.29 5.86
CA THR A 217 21.15 22.18 6.23
C THR A 217 22.06 22.64 5.09
N GLU A 218 23.23 23.18 5.43
CA GLU A 218 24.32 23.47 4.49
C GLU A 218 25.50 22.50 4.68
N ASP A 219 25.35 21.48 5.54
CA ASP A 219 26.32 20.39 5.70
C ASP A 219 26.18 19.40 4.53
N PRO A 220 27.17 19.33 3.60
CA PRO A 220 27.10 18.44 2.44
C PRO A 220 27.12 16.95 2.79
N SER A 221 27.47 16.58 4.03
CA SER A 221 27.43 15.20 4.51
C SER A 221 26.05 14.79 5.02
N PHE A 222 25.13 15.74 5.18
CA PHE A 222 23.80 15.60 5.79
C PHE A 222 23.82 15.12 7.25
N GLN A 223 24.94 15.25 7.96
CA GLN A 223 25.08 14.72 9.32
C GLN A 223 24.67 15.73 10.40
N SER A 224 24.59 17.01 10.08
CA SER A 224 24.43 18.09 11.06
C SER A 224 23.87 19.38 10.46
N GLY A 225 23.81 20.45 11.27
CA GLY A 225 23.55 21.81 10.77
C GLY A 225 22.11 22.09 10.37
N TYR A 226 21.14 21.33 10.90
CA TYR A 226 19.73 21.51 10.59
C TYR A 226 19.13 22.70 11.33
N SER A 227 18.28 23.47 10.64
CA SER A 227 17.47 24.54 11.22
C SER A 227 16.06 24.51 10.64
N PHE A 228 15.05 24.75 11.48
CA PHE A 228 13.67 24.91 11.00
C PHE A 228 13.60 26.06 9.99
N SER A 229 12.93 25.83 8.87
CA SER A 229 12.77 26.80 7.79
C SER A 229 11.35 27.38 7.77
N HIS A 230 10.36 26.55 7.45
CA HIS A 230 8.94 26.95 7.31
C HIS A 230 8.02 25.73 7.11
N SER A 231 6.72 25.98 6.97
CA SER A 231 5.76 24.99 6.48
C SER A 231 5.74 24.98 4.94
N LEU A 232 6.09 23.85 4.33
CA LEU A 232 5.94 23.61 2.90
C LEU A 232 4.46 23.64 2.49
N TYR A 233 3.64 23.01 3.32
CA TYR A 233 2.21 22.82 3.10
C TYR A 233 1.48 22.75 4.44
N VAL A 234 0.30 23.36 4.50
CA VAL A 234 -0.61 23.30 5.65
C VAL A 234 -1.90 22.71 5.16
N TYR A 235 -2.37 21.67 5.84
CA TYR A 235 -3.56 20.97 5.41
C TYR A 235 -4.81 21.83 5.61
N LYS A 236 -5.69 21.82 4.61
CA LYS A 236 -6.90 22.67 4.58
C LYS A 236 -8.20 21.87 4.69
N TYR A 237 -8.13 20.57 4.98
CA TYR A 237 -9.29 19.68 4.96
C TYR A 237 -9.48 19.00 6.31
N ASP A 238 -10.71 18.59 6.60
CA ASP A 238 -11.11 18.06 7.91
C ASP A 238 -10.88 16.54 8.06
N LEU A 239 -9.96 15.98 7.26
CA LEU A 239 -9.74 14.53 7.19
C LEU A 239 -8.97 13.96 8.37
N ASP A 240 -7.99 14.72 8.87
CA ASP A 240 -7.10 14.28 9.93
C ASP A 240 -6.49 15.50 10.61
N HIS A 241 -6.16 15.32 11.89
CA HIS A 241 -5.44 16.29 12.69
C HIS A 241 -3.92 16.10 12.56
N MET A 242 -3.46 14.95 12.04
CA MET A 242 -2.05 14.66 11.78
C MET A 242 -1.88 14.09 10.38
N PHE A 243 -0.70 14.26 9.79
CA PHE A 243 -0.30 13.51 8.61
C PHE A 243 0.78 12.52 8.98
N GLU A 244 0.94 11.48 8.16
CA GLU A 244 2.06 10.54 8.27
C GLU A 244 2.76 10.37 6.93
N CYS A 245 4.01 9.95 6.97
CA CYS A 245 4.82 9.57 5.82
C CYS A 245 4.68 10.53 4.63
N PRO A 246 5.06 11.82 4.80
CA PRO A 246 5.12 12.74 3.68
C PRO A 246 6.14 12.25 2.66
N ASP A 247 5.91 12.60 1.41
CA ASP A 247 6.89 12.47 0.35
C ASP A 247 6.78 13.66 -0.61
N PHE A 248 7.92 14.21 -1.04
CA PHE A 248 7.98 15.39 -1.88
C PHE A 248 8.96 15.14 -3.02
N PHE A 249 8.43 14.94 -4.22
CA PHE A 249 9.20 14.31 -5.29
C PHE A 249 8.85 14.84 -6.68
N THR A 250 9.73 14.54 -7.64
CA THR A 250 9.48 14.71 -9.07
C THR A 250 9.50 13.34 -9.76
N LEU A 251 8.69 13.15 -10.80
CA LEU A 251 8.68 11.90 -11.58
C LEU A 251 9.90 11.76 -12.50
N LYS A 252 10.46 12.89 -12.92
CA LYS A 252 11.68 13.01 -13.73
C LYS A 252 12.46 14.24 -13.27
N GLN A 253 13.78 14.21 -13.48
CA GLN A 253 14.64 15.34 -13.14
C GLN A 253 14.15 16.63 -13.82
N GLY A 254 14.06 17.71 -13.03
CA GLY A 254 13.56 19.01 -13.51
C GLY A 254 12.05 19.06 -13.81
N GLY A 255 11.30 18.03 -13.44
CA GLY A 255 9.84 18.00 -13.58
C GLY A 255 9.09 18.80 -12.51
N GLU A 256 7.77 18.75 -12.59
CA GLU A 256 6.87 19.26 -11.56
C GLU A 256 7.05 18.45 -10.26
N HIS A 257 6.89 19.13 -9.12
CA HIS A 257 6.87 18.49 -7.81
C HIS A 257 5.46 18.02 -7.44
N TYR A 258 5.39 16.87 -6.79
CA TYR A 258 4.18 16.30 -6.22
C TYR A 258 4.37 16.14 -4.73
N LEU A 259 3.29 16.37 -3.97
CA LEU A 259 3.26 16.12 -2.54
C LEU A 259 2.39 14.89 -2.28
N LYS A 260 2.91 13.95 -1.50
CA LYS A 260 2.17 12.79 -1.00
C LYS A 260 2.11 12.83 0.51
N VAL A 261 0.97 12.44 1.08
CA VAL A 261 0.75 12.32 2.53
C VAL A 261 -0.12 11.10 2.83
N SER A 262 -0.08 10.62 4.06
CA SER A 262 -0.88 9.51 4.58
C SER A 262 -1.79 10.02 5.69
N THR A 263 -3.03 9.53 5.79
CA THR A 263 -3.94 9.91 6.90
C THR A 263 -4.47 8.69 7.63
N MET A 264 -4.43 8.70 8.95
CA MET A 264 -4.85 7.54 9.76
C MET A 264 -6.35 7.24 9.64
N PRO A 265 -7.28 8.23 9.64
CA PRO A 265 -8.72 7.97 9.59
C PRO A 265 -9.19 7.25 8.32
N SER A 266 -8.57 7.52 7.18
CA SER A 266 -8.87 6.78 5.94
C SER A 266 -7.99 5.54 5.76
N HIS A 267 -6.87 5.44 6.48
CA HIS A 267 -5.84 4.43 6.28
C HIS A 267 -5.40 4.31 4.80
N ARG A 268 -5.30 5.47 4.13
CA ARG A 268 -4.94 5.62 2.72
C ARG A 268 -3.95 6.76 2.52
N ASP A 269 -3.31 6.70 1.35
CA ASP A 269 -2.35 7.69 0.89
C ASP A 269 -2.90 8.54 -0.25
N TYR A 270 -2.52 9.82 -0.22
CA TYR A 270 -3.01 10.86 -1.10
C TYR A 270 -1.86 11.48 -1.89
N ILE A 271 -2.10 11.74 -3.17
CA ILE A 271 -1.28 12.64 -3.98
C ILE A 271 -2.01 13.97 -4.11
N ILE A 272 -1.33 15.04 -3.72
CA ILE A 272 -1.76 16.42 -3.85
C ILE A 272 -1.04 17.02 -5.06
N TYR A 273 -1.81 17.59 -5.97
CA TYR A 273 -1.31 18.24 -7.18
C TYR A 273 -1.24 19.75 -6.98
N GLY A 274 -0.20 20.37 -7.51
CA GLY A 274 0.08 21.77 -7.24
C GLY A 274 1.38 22.25 -7.84
N SER A 275 1.87 23.37 -7.34
CA SER A 275 3.11 23.99 -7.80
C SER A 275 4.02 24.27 -6.62
N TYR A 276 5.30 23.91 -6.76
CA TYR A 276 6.34 24.35 -5.85
C TYR A 276 6.88 25.70 -6.32
N GLN A 277 6.52 26.76 -5.61
CA GLN A 277 6.75 28.13 -6.07
C GLN A 277 7.14 29.08 -4.94
N LEU A 278 7.84 30.15 -5.29
CA LEU A 278 8.26 31.18 -4.36
C LEU A 278 7.04 31.94 -3.81
N ASN A 279 6.85 31.89 -2.50
CA ASN A 279 5.98 32.83 -1.81
C ASN A 279 6.73 34.15 -1.63
N THR A 280 6.28 35.20 -2.32
CA THR A 280 6.94 36.52 -2.32
C THR A 280 6.84 37.25 -0.98
N THR A 281 5.92 36.87 -0.10
CA THR A 281 5.80 37.46 1.25
C THR A 281 6.81 36.84 2.21
N SER A 282 6.92 35.50 2.26
CA SER A 282 7.86 34.83 3.15
C SER A 282 9.27 34.67 2.55
N SER A 283 9.44 34.93 1.25
CA SER A 283 10.67 34.63 0.48
C SER A 283 11.11 33.17 0.59
N GLN A 284 10.13 32.26 0.71
CA GLN A 284 10.34 30.81 0.82
C GLN A 284 9.53 30.09 -0.25
N TYR A 285 10.05 28.99 -0.79
CA TYR A 285 9.30 28.18 -1.73
C TYR A 285 8.32 27.28 -0.99
N VAL A 286 7.03 27.38 -1.32
CA VAL A 286 5.93 26.60 -0.72
C VAL A 286 5.23 25.77 -1.78
N PHE A 287 4.50 24.74 -1.35
CA PHE A 287 3.65 23.97 -2.24
C PHE A 287 2.22 24.53 -2.23
N VAL A 288 1.74 24.95 -3.40
CA VAL A 288 0.41 25.52 -3.58
C VAL A 288 -0.43 24.58 -4.42
N GLU A 289 -1.52 24.07 -3.84
CA GLU A 289 -2.50 23.22 -4.54
C GLU A 289 -3.01 23.85 -5.83
N ASP A 290 -3.17 23.01 -6.86
CA ASP A 290 -3.85 23.39 -8.09
C ASP A 290 -5.35 23.15 -7.94
N PRO A 291 -6.19 24.21 -7.88
CA PRO A 291 -7.64 24.05 -7.70
C PRO A 291 -8.33 23.35 -8.88
N ALA A 292 -7.66 23.22 -10.03
CA ALA A 292 -8.17 22.50 -11.19
C ALA A 292 -7.83 20.99 -11.17
N ARG A 293 -6.96 20.54 -10.26
CA ARG A 293 -6.58 19.13 -10.09
C ARG A 293 -6.86 18.69 -8.65
N SER A 294 -7.96 17.98 -8.45
CA SER A 294 -8.26 17.40 -7.14
C SER A 294 -7.20 16.38 -6.74
N PHE A 295 -6.86 16.32 -5.45
CA PHE A 295 -6.03 15.24 -4.90
C PHE A 295 -6.67 13.86 -5.15
N THR A 296 -5.83 12.83 -5.20
CA THR A 296 -6.25 11.47 -5.53
C THR A 296 -5.67 10.47 -4.55
N PHE A 297 -6.40 9.39 -4.28
CA PHE A 297 -5.86 8.21 -3.63
C PHE A 297 -4.86 7.57 -4.59
N ILE A 298 -3.78 7.03 -4.04
CA ILE A 298 -2.89 6.15 -4.79
C ILE A 298 -3.59 4.82 -5.05
N ASP A 299 -4.36 4.36 -4.06
CA ASP A 299 -5.08 3.10 -4.06
C ASP A 299 -6.37 3.24 -3.22
N TYR A 300 -7.47 2.65 -3.69
CA TYR A 300 -8.75 2.69 -2.99
C TYR A 300 -8.86 1.70 -1.82
N GLY A 301 -7.92 0.76 -1.69
CA GLY A 301 -7.79 -0.18 -0.60
C GLY A 301 -6.80 0.26 0.49
N PRO A 302 -6.38 -0.66 1.39
CA PRO A 302 -5.34 -0.42 2.39
C PRO A 302 -3.94 -0.36 1.75
N PHE A 303 -3.57 0.79 1.21
CA PHE A 303 -2.23 1.13 0.77
C PHE A 303 -1.77 2.36 1.56
N TYR A 304 -0.90 2.13 2.52
CA TYR A 304 -0.55 3.12 3.54
C TYR A 304 0.96 3.32 3.67
N ALA A 305 1.35 4.46 4.25
CA ALA A 305 2.72 4.81 4.57
C ALA A 305 3.69 4.69 3.38
N SER A 306 3.17 4.87 2.18
CA SER A 306 3.93 4.66 0.95
C SER A 306 5.08 5.65 0.83
N LYS A 307 6.17 5.18 0.22
CA LYS A 307 7.39 5.95 0.05
C LYS A 307 7.93 5.72 -1.35
N THR A 308 8.19 6.81 -2.04
CA THR A 308 8.83 6.78 -3.35
C THR A 308 10.35 6.77 -3.20
N PHE A 309 11.03 6.32 -4.24
CA PHE A 309 12.48 6.54 -4.39
C PHE A 309 12.82 6.73 -5.86
N TYR A 310 13.92 7.43 -6.11
CA TYR A 310 14.49 7.52 -7.44
C TYR A 310 15.48 6.38 -7.68
N ASP A 311 15.28 5.64 -8.78
CA ASP A 311 16.25 4.67 -9.28
C ASP A 311 17.23 5.39 -10.23
N PRO A 312 18.50 5.62 -9.83
CA PRO A 312 19.48 6.34 -10.63
C PRO A 312 20.04 5.52 -11.79
N ILE A 313 19.77 4.21 -11.85
CA ILE A 313 20.25 3.32 -12.92
C ILE A 313 19.21 3.24 -14.03
N LEU A 314 17.93 3.09 -13.67
CA LEU A 314 16.83 3.05 -14.64
C LEU A 314 16.22 4.43 -14.91
N ASN A 315 16.67 5.47 -14.19
CA ASN A 315 16.21 6.86 -14.32
C ASN A 315 14.69 7.00 -14.19
N ARG A 316 14.10 6.31 -13.21
CA ARG A 316 12.64 6.31 -12.96
C ARG A 316 12.35 6.44 -11.48
N ARG A 317 11.19 7.01 -11.15
CA ARG A 317 10.63 6.97 -9.80
C ARG A 317 9.66 5.81 -9.67
N ALA A 318 9.72 5.14 -8.52
CA ALA A 318 8.84 4.04 -8.18
C ALA A 318 8.38 4.19 -6.72
N ILE A 319 7.32 3.48 -6.35
CA ILE A 319 6.67 3.61 -5.05
C ILE A 319 6.41 2.24 -4.40
N TRP A 320 6.74 2.15 -3.12
CA TRP A 320 6.35 1.08 -2.22
C TRP A 320 5.20 1.53 -1.34
N GLY A 321 4.33 0.62 -0.94
CA GLY A 321 3.29 0.83 0.07
C GLY A 321 3.20 -0.36 1.00
N TRP A 322 2.54 -0.16 2.13
CA TRP A 322 2.23 -1.22 3.09
C TRP A 322 0.73 -1.47 3.13
N THR A 323 0.37 -2.75 3.21
CA THR A 323 -0.98 -3.21 3.50
C THR A 323 -1.03 -3.90 4.85
N ASN A 324 -1.86 -3.37 5.75
CA ASN A 324 -2.12 -3.96 7.05
C ASN A 324 -2.99 -5.22 6.95
N ASP A 325 -3.14 -5.91 8.08
CA ASP A 325 -3.99 -7.08 8.21
C ASP A 325 -5.42 -6.71 8.64
N GLU A 326 -6.41 -7.49 8.20
CA GLU A 326 -7.82 -7.32 8.58
C GLU A 326 -8.29 -8.38 9.59
N LEU A 327 -7.36 -9.22 10.08
CA LEU A 327 -7.58 -10.22 11.11
C LEU A 327 -7.64 -9.60 12.52
N THR A 328 -8.29 -10.30 13.46
CA THR A 328 -8.23 -9.93 14.88
C THR A 328 -6.84 -10.17 15.46
N ASN A 329 -6.52 -9.56 16.61
CA ASN A 329 -5.24 -9.79 17.29
C ASN A 329 -5.01 -11.27 17.61
N GLU A 330 -6.04 -12.01 18.02
CA GLU A 330 -5.94 -13.44 18.31
C GLU A 330 -5.59 -14.24 17.05
N GLN A 331 -6.21 -13.90 15.92
CA GLN A 331 -5.92 -14.53 14.62
C GLN A 331 -4.51 -14.19 14.15
N ILE A 332 -4.07 -12.94 14.30
CA ILE A 332 -2.69 -12.52 13.97
C ILE A 332 -1.67 -13.26 14.83
N ILE A 333 -1.92 -13.41 16.14
CA ILE A 333 -1.06 -14.17 17.04
C ILE A 333 -0.97 -15.63 16.60
N ALA A 334 -2.11 -16.24 16.25
CA ALA A 334 -2.15 -17.62 15.75
C ALA A 334 -1.42 -17.78 14.41
N ASN A 335 -1.55 -16.81 13.50
CA ASN A 335 -0.87 -16.78 12.21
C ASN A 335 0.64 -16.53 12.36
N GLY A 336 1.07 -15.83 13.42
CA GLY A 336 2.47 -15.57 13.73
C GLY A 336 3.12 -14.49 12.89
N TRP A 337 2.37 -13.77 12.04
CA TRP A 337 2.83 -12.60 11.28
C TRP A 337 1.67 -11.68 10.90
N SER A 338 1.98 -10.44 10.55
CA SER A 338 1.02 -9.44 10.10
C SER A 338 1.68 -8.38 9.22
N GLY A 339 0.95 -7.96 8.18
CA GLY A 339 1.38 -6.94 7.23
C GLY A 339 2.19 -7.47 6.05
N VAL A 340 2.04 -6.81 4.90
CA VAL A 340 2.80 -7.07 3.67
C VAL A 340 3.21 -5.76 3.01
N GLN A 341 4.36 -5.73 2.33
CA GLN A 341 4.62 -4.66 1.37
C GLN A 341 3.90 -4.99 0.07
N ASN A 342 3.26 -3.98 -0.49
CA ASN A 342 2.70 -4.03 -1.83
C ASN A 342 3.78 -4.30 -2.87
N MET A 343 3.37 -4.80 -4.03
CA MET A 343 4.24 -4.90 -5.19
C MET A 343 4.81 -3.53 -5.53
N LEU A 344 6.09 -3.46 -5.91
CA LEU A 344 6.69 -2.20 -6.33
C LEU A 344 5.95 -1.66 -7.56
N ARG A 345 5.52 -0.39 -7.50
CA ARG A 345 4.76 0.24 -8.58
C ARG A 345 5.58 1.32 -9.28
N THR A 346 5.44 1.40 -10.60
CA THR A 346 5.82 2.57 -11.40
C THR A 346 4.91 3.74 -11.09
N MET A 347 5.39 4.96 -11.35
CA MET A 347 4.58 6.18 -11.25
C MET A 347 4.67 6.96 -12.55
N VAL A 348 3.52 7.20 -13.19
CA VAL A 348 3.45 7.90 -14.47
C VAL A 348 2.35 8.96 -14.40
N TYR A 349 2.64 10.17 -14.84
CA TYR A 349 1.60 11.21 -14.96
C TYR A 349 0.78 10.96 -16.23
N ASP A 350 -0.51 10.74 -16.06
CA ASP A 350 -1.47 10.66 -17.15
C ASP A 350 -1.96 12.08 -17.47
N HIS A 351 -1.61 12.57 -18.66
CA HIS A 351 -1.98 13.92 -19.10
C HIS A 351 -3.44 14.05 -19.52
N THR A 352 -4.10 12.95 -19.89
CA THR A 352 -5.52 12.94 -20.28
C THR A 352 -6.39 13.02 -19.03
N GLU A 353 -6.10 12.15 -18.06
CA GLU A 353 -6.84 12.01 -16.82
C GLU A 353 -6.33 12.93 -15.70
N LYS A 354 -5.21 13.63 -15.96
CA LYS A 354 -4.55 14.64 -15.11
C LYS A 354 -4.17 14.16 -13.71
N LYS A 355 -3.87 12.87 -13.54
CA LYS A 355 -3.41 12.26 -12.28
C LYS A 355 -2.18 11.39 -12.48
N ILE A 356 -1.50 11.04 -11.40
CA ILE A 356 -0.51 9.98 -11.40
C ILE A 356 -1.25 8.63 -11.39
N LYS A 357 -0.88 7.76 -12.31
CA LYS A 357 -1.27 6.35 -12.34
C LYS A 357 -0.12 5.47 -11.83
N THR A 358 -0.45 4.37 -11.16
CA THR A 358 0.54 3.43 -10.61
C THR A 358 0.20 2.00 -11.00
N GLN A 359 1.20 1.24 -11.45
CA GLN A 359 1.06 -0.16 -11.84
C GLN A 359 2.34 -0.92 -11.51
N PRO A 360 2.31 -2.25 -11.36
CA PRO A 360 3.50 -3.03 -11.01
C PRO A 360 4.65 -2.76 -11.98
N VAL A 361 5.88 -2.80 -11.48
CA VAL A 361 7.06 -2.62 -12.34
C VAL A 361 7.11 -3.71 -13.42
N PRO A 362 7.56 -3.39 -14.66
CA PRO A 362 7.62 -4.36 -15.75
C PRO A 362 8.40 -5.64 -15.39
N GLU A 363 9.39 -5.52 -14.51
CA GLU A 363 10.20 -6.61 -14.01
C GLU A 363 9.38 -7.71 -13.33
N THR A 364 8.24 -7.39 -12.71
CA THR A 364 7.32 -8.35 -12.09
C THR A 364 6.94 -9.50 -13.03
N LYS A 365 6.93 -9.27 -14.36
CA LYS A 365 6.69 -10.33 -15.36
C LYS A 365 7.70 -11.47 -15.27
N GLY A 366 8.88 -11.25 -14.68
CA GLY A 366 9.87 -12.28 -14.41
C GLY A 366 9.43 -13.33 -13.37
N LEU A 367 8.31 -13.12 -12.67
CA LEU A 367 7.68 -14.13 -11.81
C LEU A 367 6.72 -15.05 -12.56
N ARG A 368 6.32 -14.73 -13.80
CA ARG A 368 5.39 -15.58 -14.55
C ARG A 368 6.04 -16.93 -14.83
N LEU A 369 5.30 -17.99 -14.53
CA LEU A 369 5.62 -19.36 -14.87
C LEU A 369 4.76 -19.79 -16.07
N ASP A 370 3.71 -20.57 -15.85
CA ASP A 370 2.87 -21.12 -16.90
C ASP A 370 1.74 -20.16 -17.28
N LYS A 371 1.54 -19.93 -18.59
CA LYS A 371 0.32 -19.29 -19.09
C LYS A 371 -0.78 -20.33 -19.20
N LEU A 372 -1.68 -20.36 -18.21
CA LEU A 372 -2.77 -21.34 -18.13
C LEU A 372 -3.92 -21.04 -19.07
N VAL A 373 -4.17 -19.76 -19.31
CA VAL A 373 -5.31 -19.28 -20.10
C VAL A 373 -4.81 -18.23 -21.09
N ASP A 374 -5.29 -18.33 -22.33
CA ASP A 374 -5.18 -17.33 -23.39
C ASP A 374 -6.43 -17.42 -24.27
N LEU A 375 -7.53 -16.84 -23.78
CA LEU A 375 -8.82 -16.86 -24.47
C LEU A 375 -9.15 -15.47 -25.02
N ARG A 376 -9.78 -15.43 -26.19
CA ARG A 376 -10.13 -14.19 -26.90
C ARG A 376 -11.60 -14.16 -27.26
N GLY A 377 -12.21 -12.98 -27.14
CA GLY A 377 -13.60 -12.74 -27.55
C GLY A 377 -14.62 -13.64 -26.85
N VAL A 378 -14.35 -14.07 -25.61
CA VAL A 378 -15.27 -14.92 -24.85
C VAL A 378 -16.52 -14.12 -24.52
N ALA A 379 -17.69 -14.56 -24.98
CA ALA A 379 -18.95 -13.95 -24.60
C ALA A 379 -19.23 -14.24 -23.12
N VAL A 380 -19.53 -13.20 -22.33
CA VAL A 380 -19.83 -13.33 -20.90
C VAL A 380 -21.24 -12.88 -20.59
N THR A 381 -21.90 -13.61 -19.70
CA THR A 381 -23.30 -13.38 -19.30
C THR A 381 -23.42 -13.43 -17.77
N ALA A 382 -24.66 -13.36 -17.26
CA ALA A 382 -24.91 -13.47 -15.83
C ALA A 382 -24.58 -14.86 -15.29
N THR A 383 -24.61 -15.90 -16.14
CA THR A 383 -24.05 -17.21 -15.82
C THR A 383 -22.52 -17.13 -15.98
N PRO A 384 -21.75 -17.25 -14.88
CA PRO A 384 -20.30 -17.12 -14.96
C PRO A 384 -19.69 -18.19 -15.87
N THR A 385 -18.73 -17.78 -16.70
CA THR A 385 -17.95 -18.70 -17.54
C THR A 385 -16.66 -19.01 -16.81
N GLN A 386 -16.49 -20.26 -16.36
CA GLN A 386 -15.24 -20.71 -15.75
C GLN A 386 -14.13 -20.75 -16.81
N VAL A 387 -13.04 -20.04 -16.54
CA VAL A 387 -11.82 -20.04 -17.38
C VAL A 387 -10.75 -20.95 -16.80
N ILE A 388 -10.77 -21.15 -15.48
CA ILE A 388 -10.07 -22.22 -14.78
C ILE A 388 -11.06 -22.86 -13.81
N ALA A 389 -11.30 -24.16 -13.98
CA ALA A 389 -12.06 -24.92 -12.99
C ALA A 389 -11.24 -25.08 -11.70
N SER A 390 -11.90 -25.16 -10.53
CA SER A 390 -11.19 -25.51 -9.31
C SER A 390 -10.56 -26.91 -9.42
N ASN A 391 -9.50 -27.17 -8.66
CA ASN A 391 -8.71 -28.41 -8.69
C ASN A 391 -7.90 -28.68 -9.98
N THR A 392 -7.80 -27.74 -10.92
CA THR A 392 -7.09 -27.99 -12.19
C THR A 392 -5.57 -27.80 -12.07
N ASN A 393 -5.13 -26.69 -11.47
CA ASN A 393 -3.69 -26.38 -11.31
C ASN A 393 -3.27 -26.11 -9.85
N ASN A 394 -4.17 -26.34 -8.89
CA ASN A 394 -4.00 -26.31 -7.42
C ASN A 394 -3.17 -25.16 -6.81
N THR A 395 -2.85 -24.11 -7.56
CA THR A 395 -2.12 -22.94 -7.08
C THR A 395 -3.08 -21.85 -6.63
N LEU A 396 -2.65 -21.07 -5.64
CA LEU A 396 -3.36 -19.89 -5.15
C LEU A 396 -2.75 -18.59 -5.71
N TYR A 397 -1.73 -18.72 -6.57
CA TYR A 397 -0.81 -17.66 -6.96
C TYR A 397 -0.97 -17.36 -8.46
N HIS A 398 -1.65 -16.26 -8.78
CA HIS A 398 -2.02 -15.93 -10.16
C HIS A 398 -1.79 -14.46 -10.50
N GLU A 399 -1.37 -14.23 -11.75
CA GLU A 399 -1.58 -12.96 -12.44
C GLU A 399 -2.68 -13.15 -13.49
N ILE A 400 -3.69 -12.29 -13.47
CA ILE A 400 -4.86 -12.34 -14.35
C ILE A 400 -4.95 -11.02 -15.11
N VAL A 401 -5.07 -11.08 -16.43
CA VAL A 401 -5.30 -9.91 -17.29
C VAL A 401 -6.62 -10.14 -18.02
N ALA A 402 -7.65 -9.35 -17.72
CA ALA A 402 -8.97 -9.46 -18.34
C ALA A 402 -9.36 -8.13 -19.00
N ARG A 403 -9.52 -8.13 -20.32
CA ARG A 403 -9.90 -6.95 -21.11
C ARG A 403 -11.33 -7.12 -21.60
N PHE A 404 -12.25 -6.32 -21.05
CA PHE A 404 -13.67 -6.37 -21.36
C PHE A 404 -14.02 -5.34 -22.43
N THR A 405 -14.88 -5.75 -23.37
CA THR A 405 -15.48 -4.86 -24.38
C THR A 405 -17.00 -4.89 -24.23
N LEU A 406 -17.60 -3.71 -24.07
CA LEU A 406 -19.03 -3.51 -23.93
C LEU A 406 -19.63 -3.19 -25.30
N ALA A 407 -20.69 -3.90 -25.70
CA ALA A 407 -21.38 -3.58 -26.95
C ALA A 407 -22.20 -2.28 -26.86
N ASP A 408 -22.76 -2.00 -25.68
CA ASP A 408 -23.53 -0.78 -25.41
C ASP A 408 -22.70 0.23 -24.60
N PRO A 409 -22.33 1.39 -25.18
CA PRO A 409 -21.56 2.43 -24.50
C PRO A 409 -22.30 3.05 -23.30
N THR A 410 -23.62 2.85 -23.20
CA THR A 410 -24.46 3.39 -22.13
C THR A 410 -24.62 2.45 -20.94
N THR A 411 -23.98 1.27 -20.97
CA THR A 411 -24.06 0.25 -19.91
C THR A 411 -23.85 0.84 -18.50
N PHE A 412 -22.90 1.78 -18.34
CA PHE A 412 -22.58 2.43 -17.07
C PHE A 412 -23.00 3.92 -17.04
N ALA A 413 -24.13 4.26 -17.64
CA ALA A 413 -24.59 5.64 -17.73
C ALA A 413 -24.97 6.23 -16.35
N ALA A 414 -24.45 7.43 -16.06
CA ALA A 414 -24.69 8.15 -14.81
C ALA A 414 -26.18 8.49 -14.55
N ALA A 415 -26.99 8.62 -15.61
CA ALA A 415 -28.41 8.96 -15.51
C ALA A 415 -29.31 7.78 -15.11
N ALA A 416 -28.79 6.54 -15.11
CA ALA A 416 -29.57 5.36 -14.80
C ALA A 416 -29.84 5.22 -13.28
N THR A 417 -31.04 4.74 -12.95
CA THR A 417 -31.45 4.39 -11.59
C THR A 417 -31.55 2.88 -11.44
N TYR A 418 -30.93 2.35 -10.40
CA TYR A 418 -30.96 0.92 -10.06
C TYR A 418 -31.60 0.77 -8.68
N PRO A 419 -32.80 0.19 -8.56
CA PRO A 419 -33.52 0.11 -7.28
C PRO A 419 -32.73 -0.61 -6.18
N SER A 420 -31.88 -1.57 -6.54
CA SER A 420 -31.01 -2.31 -5.62
C SER A 420 -29.64 -2.62 -6.23
N ASP A 421 -28.72 -3.07 -5.38
CA ASP A 421 -27.41 -3.60 -5.79
C ASP A 421 -27.48 -4.88 -6.64
N SER A 422 -28.65 -5.52 -6.74
CA SER A 422 -28.87 -6.67 -7.62
C SER A 422 -29.24 -6.28 -9.05
N ASP A 423 -29.70 -5.03 -9.25
CA ASP A 423 -30.14 -4.49 -10.53
C ASP A 423 -29.03 -3.76 -11.30
N VAL A 424 -27.90 -3.49 -10.64
CA VAL A 424 -26.80 -2.73 -11.26
C VAL A 424 -26.09 -3.55 -12.35
N PRO A 425 -25.64 -2.91 -13.43
CA PRO A 425 -24.66 -3.50 -14.34
C PRO A 425 -23.36 -3.76 -13.58
N GLU A 426 -22.81 -4.95 -13.75
CA GLU A 426 -21.57 -5.39 -13.12
C GLU A 426 -20.84 -6.38 -14.02
N VAL A 427 -19.58 -6.08 -14.33
CA VAL A 427 -18.74 -6.88 -15.23
C VAL A 427 -17.41 -7.13 -14.55
N GLY A 428 -16.95 -8.39 -14.50
CA GLY A 428 -15.72 -8.69 -13.79
C GLY A 428 -15.29 -10.14 -13.77
N VAL A 429 -14.41 -10.42 -12.82
CA VAL A 429 -13.74 -11.70 -12.60
C VAL A 429 -14.10 -12.21 -11.21
N MET A 430 -14.47 -13.48 -11.11
CA MET A 430 -14.52 -14.25 -9.87
C MET A 430 -13.18 -14.96 -9.69
N ILE A 431 -12.55 -14.76 -8.53
CA ILE A 431 -11.29 -15.39 -8.15
C ILE A 431 -11.47 -16.17 -6.86
N ARG A 432 -10.53 -17.09 -6.62
CA ARG A 432 -10.57 -18.00 -5.47
C ARG A 432 -11.93 -18.72 -5.37
N ALA A 433 -12.47 -19.11 -6.52
CA ALA A 433 -13.83 -19.63 -6.64
C ALA A 433 -13.85 -21.15 -6.47
N ASN A 434 -14.88 -21.67 -5.79
CA ASN A 434 -15.08 -23.11 -5.68
C ASN A 434 -15.86 -23.70 -6.86
N ALA A 435 -15.85 -25.04 -6.99
CA ALA A 435 -16.36 -25.75 -8.17
C ALA A 435 -17.81 -25.38 -8.54
N ASN A 436 -18.66 -25.19 -7.52
CA ASN A 436 -20.09 -24.86 -7.66
C ASN A 436 -20.38 -23.34 -7.60
N LEU A 437 -19.34 -22.50 -7.50
CA LEU A 437 -19.43 -21.05 -7.38
C LEU A 437 -20.29 -20.59 -6.18
N SER A 438 -20.26 -21.32 -5.06
CA SER A 438 -20.90 -20.91 -3.81
C SER A 438 -19.97 -20.11 -2.89
N GLN A 439 -18.66 -20.12 -3.15
CA GLN A 439 -17.65 -19.34 -2.44
C GLN A 439 -16.68 -18.75 -3.46
N TYR A 440 -16.49 -17.44 -3.43
CA TYR A 440 -15.63 -16.70 -4.37
C TYR A 440 -15.43 -15.26 -3.89
N THR A 441 -14.46 -14.58 -4.49
CA THR A 441 -14.29 -13.12 -4.39
C THR A 441 -14.48 -12.50 -5.77
N THR A 442 -15.19 -11.39 -5.88
CA THR A 442 -15.34 -10.68 -7.16
C THR A 442 -14.42 -9.46 -7.24
N VAL A 443 -13.81 -9.29 -8.41
CA VAL A 443 -13.17 -8.05 -8.84
C VAL A 443 -13.94 -7.56 -10.06
N SER A 444 -14.60 -6.41 -9.95
CA SER A 444 -15.51 -5.94 -11.00
C SER A 444 -15.53 -4.42 -11.17
N VAL A 445 -16.03 -3.99 -12.33
CA VAL A 445 -16.55 -2.64 -12.53
C VAL A 445 -18.08 -2.71 -12.46
N ARG A 446 -18.68 -1.90 -11.58
CA ARG A 446 -20.15 -1.90 -11.37
C ARG A 446 -20.71 -0.50 -11.14
N MET A 447 -22.00 -0.29 -11.40
CA MET A 447 -22.68 0.90 -10.89
C MET A 447 -23.03 0.76 -9.40
N PRO A 448 -23.10 1.86 -8.64
CA PRO A 448 -23.71 1.87 -7.32
C PRO A 448 -25.24 1.71 -7.42
N GLY A 449 -25.88 1.05 -6.44
CA GLY A 449 -27.34 1.06 -6.29
C GLY A 449 -27.90 2.47 -6.03
N GLY A 450 -29.20 2.67 -6.23
CA GLY A 450 -29.90 3.95 -6.07
C GLY A 450 -30.11 4.74 -7.38
N GLY A 451 -30.60 5.98 -7.26
CA GLY A 451 -30.88 6.89 -8.38
C GLY A 451 -30.02 8.16 -8.38
N PRO A 452 -30.04 8.95 -9.46
CA PRO A 452 -29.23 10.16 -9.61
C PRO A 452 -29.74 11.36 -8.81
N SER A 453 -30.98 11.31 -8.34
CA SER A 453 -31.56 12.37 -7.53
C SER A 453 -31.11 12.27 -6.09
N ALA A 454 -30.76 13.42 -5.49
CA ALA A 454 -30.48 13.51 -4.07
C ALA A 454 -31.72 13.11 -3.23
N LEU A 455 -31.48 12.41 -2.13
CA LEU A 455 -32.48 11.98 -1.17
C LEU A 455 -32.82 13.14 -0.23
N GLN A 456 -34.06 13.59 -0.30
CA GLN A 456 -34.60 14.62 0.57
C GLN A 456 -34.83 14.10 1.98
N SER A 457 -34.71 14.98 2.98
CA SER A 457 -34.89 14.66 4.40
C SER A 457 -34.01 13.51 4.89
N THR A 458 -32.76 13.45 4.43
CA THR A 458 -31.79 12.41 4.85
C THR A 458 -30.40 12.99 5.13
N GLU A 459 -29.77 12.50 6.19
CA GLU A 459 -28.37 12.75 6.52
C GLU A 459 -27.56 11.44 6.48
N GLN A 460 -26.26 11.57 6.23
CA GLN A 460 -25.29 10.49 6.40
C GLN A 460 -24.81 10.41 7.85
N ILE A 461 -24.95 9.22 8.47
CA ILE A 461 -24.40 8.90 9.79
C ILE A 461 -22.90 8.71 9.66
N GLU A 462 -22.13 9.63 10.24
CA GLU A 462 -20.67 9.69 10.10
C GLU A 462 -20.00 8.49 10.79
N THR A 463 -19.86 7.40 10.05
CA THR A 463 -18.98 6.27 10.36
C THR A 463 -17.58 6.57 9.82
N TYR A 464 -17.54 7.18 8.63
CA TYR A 464 -16.34 7.74 8.02
C TYR A 464 -16.43 9.28 8.04
N PRO A 465 -15.36 9.99 8.40
CA PRO A 465 -15.37 11.44 8.47
C PRO A 465 -15.50 12.07 7.07
N PRO A 466 -16.08 13.28 6.98
CA PRO A 466 -16.11 14.02 5.72
C PRO A 466 -14.70 14.41 5.28
N ILE A 467 -14.46 14.42 3.97
CA ILE A 467 -13.20 14.91 3.39
C ILE A 467 -13.14 16.42 3.26
N LYS A 468 -14.28 17.09 3.26
CA LYS A 468 -14.37 18.55 3.16
C LYS A 468 -15.68 19.01 3.78
N ILE A 469 -15.59 19.99 4.67
CA ILE A 469 -16.76 20.72 5.20
C ILE A 469 -16.66 22.17 4.74
N PHE A 470 -17.73 22.71 4.18
CA PHE A 470 -17.75 24.11 3.73
C PHE A 470 -19.16 24.70 3.76
N ALA A 471 -19.26 26.03 3.77
CA ALA A 471 -20.53 26.72 3.63
C ALA A 471 -21.05 26.58 2.19
N GLY A 472 -22.24 26.03 2.02
CA GLY A 472 -22.87 25.81 0.71
C GLY A 472 -24.30 26.31 0.65
N SER A 473 -24.81 26.54 -0.56
CA SER A 473 -26.12 27.18 -0.77
C SER A 473 -27.27 26.20 -1.05
N SER A 474 -26.96 24.96 -1.40
CA SER A 474 -27.96 23.93 -1.77
C SER A 474 -27.32 22.55 -1.89
N ALA A 475 -28.15 21.50 -1.93
CA ALA A 475 -27.70 20.15 -2.28
C ALA A 475 -27.06 20.07 -3.67
N ALA A 476 -27.55 20.84 -4.64
CA ALA A 476 -26.95 20.92 -5.97
C ALA A 476 -25.54 21.54 -5.94
N ASN A 477 -25.32 22.53 -5.06
CA ASN A 477 -23.99 23.10 -4.84
C ASN A 477 -23.04 22.08 -4.20
N CYS A 478 -23.49 21.31 -3.19
CA CYS A 478 -22.66 20.24 -2.63
C CYS A 478 -22.32 19.17 -3.67
N SER A 479 -23.30 18.74 -4.48
CA SER A 479 -23.09 17.79 -5.58
C SER A 479 -22.03 18.28 -6.55
N ALA A 480 -22.14 19.53 -7.02
CA ALA A 480 -21.20 20.10 -7.97
C ALA A 480 -19.77 20.21 -7.42
N GLU A 481 -19.61 20.43 -6.12
CA GLU A 481 -18.30 20.39 -5.47
C GLU A 481 -17.78 18.96 -5.28
N CYS A 482 -18.66 18.00 -5.02
CA CYS A 482 -18.33 16.58 -4.97
C CYS A 482 -17.83 16.09 -6.34
N ASP A 483 -18.50 16.47 -7.43
CA ASP A 483 -18.14 16.06 -8.79
C ASP A 483 -16.74 16.54 -9.21
N LYS A 484 -16.29 17.70 -8.69
CA LYS A 484 -14.93 18.23 -8.92
C LYS A 484 -13.84 17.47 -8.17
N MET A 485 -14.20 16.72 -7.13
CA MET A 485 -13.24 16.02 -6.27
C MET A 485 -13.30 14.53 -6.56
N ARG A 486 -12.25 14.00 -7.20
CA ARG A 486 -12.19 12.59 -7.65
C ARG A 486 -12.39 11.58 -6.52
N LEU A 487 -12.13 11.98 -5.28
CA LEU A 487 -12.34 11.15 -4.10
C LEU A 487 -13.75 11.19 -3.55
N CYS A 488 -14.55 12.19 -3.90
CA CYS A 488 -15.89 12.32 -3.35
C CYS A 488 -16.81 11.26 -3.95
N GLU A 489 -17.40 10.43 -3.11
CA GLU A 489 -18.40 9.43 -3.49
C GLU A 489 -19.81 9.85 -3.09
N SER A 490 -19.94 10.68 -2.05
CA SER A 490 -21.24 11.12 -1.54
C SER A 490 -21.15 12.47 -0.83
N TYR A 491 -22.30 13.08 -0.61
CA TYR A 491 -22.40 14.37 0.06
C TYR A 491 -23.66 14.49 0.91
N THR A 492 -23.65 15.43 1.86
CA THR A 492 -24.81 15.86 2.63
C THR A 492 -24.86 17.38 2.68
N PHE A 493 -26.01 17.96 2.36
CA PHE A 493 -26.32 19.38 2.57
C PHE A 493 -27.22 19.54 3.79
N TRP A 494 -26.87 20.43 4.71
CA TRP A 494 -27.71 20.82 5.84
C TRP A 494 -28.27 22.23 5.58
N GLY A 495 -29.58 22.29 5.33
CA GLY A 495 -30.25 23.55 4.98
C GLY A 495 -30.35 24.53 6.14
N LYS A 496 -30.36 24.05 7.39
CA LYS A 496 -30.50 24.90 8.59
C LYS A 496 -29.30 25.82 8.82
N ASN A 497 -28.09 25.35 8.52
CA ASN A 497 -26.83 26.07 8.73
C ASN A 497 -26.04 26.30 7.43
N ASN A 498 -26.62 25.96 6.27
CA ASN A 498 -26.00 26.10 4.95
C ASN A 498 -24.63 25.42 4.90
N THR A 499 -24.54 24.16 5.37
CA THR A 499 -23.29 23.40 5.41
C THR A 499 -23.32 22.23 4.44
N CYS A 500 -22.29 22.13 3.60
CA CYS A 500 -21.99 20.95 2.80
C CYS A 500 -20.93 20.10 3.48
N LYS A 501 -21.14 18.78 3.46
CA LYS A 501 -20.16 17.77 3.83
C LYS A 501 -19.96 16.83 2.65
N LEU A 502 -18.72 16.61 2.26
CA LEU A 502 -18.33 15.69 1.19
C LEU A 502 -17.66 14.48 1.81
N TYR A 503 -17.91 13.28 1.30
CA TYR A 503 -17.38 12.03 1.85
C TYR A 503 -16.68 11.21 0.78
N TRP A 504 -15.62 10.53 1.17
CA TRP A 504 -14.87 9.62 0.30
C TRP A 504 -15.46 8.21 0.26
N LYS A 505 -16.42 7.94 1.13
CA LYS A 505 -17.18 6.69 1.19
C LYS A 505 -18.61 7.00 1.60
N THR A 506 -19.56 6.32 0.98
CA THR A 506 -20.97 6.48 1.35
C THR A 506 -21.21 5.91 2.75
N ASN A 507 -21.65 6.78 3.65
CA ASN A 507 -22.06 6.45 5.00
C ASN A 507 -23.52 5.94 5.03
N PRO A 508 -23.92 5.16 6.06
CA PRO A 508 -25.33 4.81 6.26
C PRO A 508 -26.20 6.07 6.37
N MET A 509 -27.34 6.08 5.70
CA MET A 509 -28.25 7.23 5.70
C MET A 509 -29.38 7.07 6.73
N LYS A 510 -29.82 8.17 7.35
CA LYS A 510 -31.00 8.21 8.23
C LYS A 510 -31.88 9.43 7.94
N SER A 511 -33.15 9.33 8.31
CA SER A 511 -34.13 10.42 8.16
C SER A 511 -33.74 11.65 8.99
N LYS A 512 -33.78 12.82 8.37
CA LYS A 512 -33.46 14.11 8.98
C LYS A 512 -34.07 15.26 8.17
N ASP A 513 -35.01 15.98 8.76
CA ASP A 513 -35.89 16.93 8.05
C ASP A 513 -35.16 18.12 7.38
N ASP A 514 -33.97 18.50 7.84
CA ASP A 514 -33.18 19.63 7.34
C ASP A 514 -31.94 19.22 6.54
N ALA A 515 -31.84 17.94 6.15
CA ALA A 515 -30.71 17.41 5.39
C ALA A 515 -31.12 16.83 4.03
N THR A 516 -30.24 16.97 3.05
CA THR A 516 -30.38 16.36 1.72
C THR A 516 -29.06 15.66 1.39
N SER A 517 -29.10 14.35 1.16
CA SER A 517 -27.90 13.55 0.86
C SER A 517 -27.90 13.03 -0.57
N GLY A 518 -26.73 12.79 -1.15
CA GLY A 518 -26.61 12.23 -2.50
C GLY A 518 -25.33 11.43 -2.67
N THR A 519 -25.28 10.64 -3.74
CA THR A 519 -24.11 9.85 -4.14
C THR A 519 -23.72 10.21 -5.56
N VAL A 520 -22.42 10.21 -5.85
CA VAL A 520 -21.91 10.39 -7.21
C VAL A 520 -22.27 9.16 -8.04
N ARG A 521 -22.83 9.40 -9.22
CA ARG A 521 -23.34 8.33 -10.11
C ARG A 521 -22.31 7.93 -11.15
N GLU A 522 -21.24 7.28 -10.70
CA GLU A 522 -20.18 6.78 -11.56
C GLU A 522 -19.91 5.29 -11.30
N PRO A 523 -19.36 4.56 -12.27
CA PRO A 523 -18.91 3.19 -12.05
C PRO A 523 -17.84 3.14 -10.95
N LEU A 524 -17.83 2.04 -10.20
CA LEU A 524 -16.90 1.74 -9.12
C LEU A 524 -16.00 0.58 -9.51
N LEU A 525 -14.72 0.67 -9.15
CA LEU A 525 -13.84 -0.49 -9.06
C LEU A 525 -14.18 -1.17 -7.73
N TYR A 526 -14.59 -2.43 -7.80
CA TYR A 526 -15.26 -3.09 -6.69
C TYR A 526 -14.61 -4.44 -6.38
N LEU A 527 -14.27 -4.63 -5.11
CA LEU A 527 -13.84 -5.90 -4.54
C LEU A 527 -14.97 -6.45 -3.65
N GLY A 528 -15.74 -7.38 -4.20
CA GLY A 528 -16.87 -8.02 -3.52
C GLY A 528 -16.42 -9.22 -2.71
N ARG A 529 -16.63 -9.16 -1.39
CA ARG A 529 -16.16 -10.17 -0.43
C ARG A 529 -17.26 -10.89 0.35
N THR A 530 -18.51 -10.62 0.01
CA THR A 530 -19.67 -11.20 0.71
C THR A 530 -19.78 -12.71 0.54
N GLN A 531 -19.11 -13.28 -0.47
CA GLN A 531 -19.05 -14.72 -0.75
C GLN A 531 -17.67 -15.32 -0.47
N SER A 532 -16.75 -14.56 0.14
CA SER A 532 -15.38 -15.00 0.42
C SER A 532 -15.28 -15.90 1.67
N GLY A 533 -16.37 -16.11 2.41
CA GLY A 533 -16.35 -16.84 3.68
C GLY A 533 -16.45 -15.91 4.89
N THR A 534 -15.94 -16.35 6.03
CA THR A 534 -16.21 -15.70 7.34
C THR A 534 -14.97 -15.19 8.07
N ILE A 535 -13.76 -15.40 7.51
CA ILE A 535 -12.50 -14.97 8.13
C ILE A 535 -12.12 -13.58 7.58
N GLY A 536 -11.80 -12.65 8.49
CA GLY A 536 -11.53 -11.26 8.14
C GLY A 536 -12.81 -10.48 7.78
N SER A 537 -12.65 -9.37 7.06
CA SER A 537 -13.76 -8.50 6.68
C SER A 537 -14.50 -9.01 5.43
N THR A 538 -15.82 -9.12 5.52
CA THR A 538 -16.70 -9.39 4.36
C THR A 538 -17.21 -8.11 3.70
N ALA A 539 -16.90 -6.94 4.27
CA ALA A 539 -17.30 -5.66 3.71
C ALA A 539 -16.57 -5.43 2.38
N PRO A 540 -17.26 -4.95 1.34
CA PRO A 540 -16.59 -4.67 0.07
C PRO A 540 -15.63 -3.49 0.19
N LEU A 541 -14.58 -3.53 -0.61
CA LEU A 541 -13.73 -2.37 -0.89
C LEU A 541 -14.12 -1.81 -2.26
N HIS A 542 -14.17 -0.49 -2.39
CA HIS A 542 -14.45 0.15 -3.65
C HIS A 542 -13.90 1.56 -3.71
N GLY A 543 -13.85 2.08 -4.93
CA GLY A 543 -13.61 3.48 -5.25
C GLY A 543 -14.18 3.84 -6.60
N ARG A 544 -14.35 5.14 -6.86
CA ARG A 544 -14.73 5.66 -8.19
C ARG A 544 -13.78 5.13 -9.26
N ALA A 545 -14.36 4.65 -10.36
CA ALA A 545 -13.62 4.08 -11.48
C ALA A 545 -14.21 4.49 -12.82
N PRO A 546 -14.22 5.79 -13.14
CA PRO A 546 -14.65 6.26 -14.44
C PRO A 546 -13.91 5.54 -15.57
N PHE A 547 -14.56 5.41 -16.71
CA PHE A 547 -13.92 4.88 -17.92
C PHE A 547 -12.83 5.84 -18.37
N ALA A 548 -11.68 5.29 -18.76
CA ALA A 548 -10.63 6.09 -19.35
C ALA A 548 -11.15 6.78 -20.62
N THR A 549 -10.86 8.08 -20.75
CA THR A 549 -11.35 8.89 -21.88
C THR A 549 -10.87 8.32 -23.23
N ALA A 550 -9.70 7.66 -23.25
CA ALA A 550 -9.13 7.06 -24.44
C ALA A 550 -9.82 5.76 -24.89
N THR A 551 -10.53 5.07 -24.01
CA THR A 551 -11.16 3.75 -24.28
C THR A 551 -12.52 3.65 -23.59
N PRO A 552 -13.53 4.44 -23.99
CA PRO A 552 -14.78 4.58 -23.23
C PRO A 552 -15.68 3.33 -23.21
N ASN A 553 -15.51 2.41 -24.16
CA ASN A 553 -16.40 1.25 -24.34
C ASN A 553 -15.75 -0.08 -23.91
N GLY A 554 -14.70 0.00 -23.10
CA GLY A 554 -13.99 -1.16 -22.60
C GLY A 554 -13.09 -0.79 -21.44
N PHE A 555 -12.61 -1.81 -20.73
CA PHE A 555 -11.68 -1.62 -19.64
C PHE A 555 -10.85 -2.87 -19.43
N GLU A 556 -9.67 -2.67 -18.84
CA GLU A 556 -8.83 -3.76 -18.37
C GLU A 556 -8.93 -3.89 -16.85
N LEU A 557 -8.98 -5.14 -16.37
CA LEU A 557 -8.64 -5.52 -15.00
C LEU A 557 -7.37 -6.36 -15.04
N HIS A 558 -6.30 -5.84 -14.44
CA HIS A 558 -5.05 -6.56 -14.20
C HIS A 558 -4.95 -6.88 -12.71
N ILE A 559 -5.06 -8.16 -12.36
CA ILE A 559 -5.28 -8.65 -11.00
C ILE A 559 -4.14 -9.57 -10.60
N PHE A 560 -3.57 -9.34 -9.43
CA PHE A 560 -2.59 -10.21 -8.80
C PHE A 560 -3.24 -10.87 -7.58
N VAL A 561 -3.21 -12.19 -7.51
CA VAL A 561 -3.76 -13.01 -6.43
C VAL A 561 -2.64 -13.79 -5.76
N ASP A 562 -2.19 -13.34 -4.59
CA ASP A 562 -1.08 -13.94 -3.83
C ASP A 562 -1.57 -14.56 -2.54
N ASP A 563 -2.35 -15.63 -2.67
CA ASP A 563 -3.12 -16.23 -1.57
C ASP A 563 -4.02 -15.21 -0.85
N SER A 564 -3.53 -14.57 0.22
CA SER A 564 -4.29 -13.65 1.07
C SER A 564 -4.21 -12.18 0.69
N VAL A 565 -3.49 -11.86 -0.38
CA VAL A 565 -3.30 -10.48 -0.87
C VAL A 565 -3.79 -10.36 -2.30
N LEU A 566 -4.52 -9.28 -2.57
CA LEU A 566 -5.02 -8.92 -3.89
C LEU A 566 -4.52 -7.52 -4.26
N GLU A 567 -3.96 -7.36 -5.45
CA GLU A 567 -3.70 -6.05 -6.05
C GLU A 567 -4.36 -5.96 -7.42
N ILE A 568 -5.17 -4.93 -7.63
CA ILE A 568 -6.00 -4.73 -8.82
C ILE A 568 -5.65 -3.41 -9.47
N PHE A 569 -5.38 -3.45 -10.76
CA PHE A 569 -5.03 -2.30 -11.59
C PHE A 569 -6.02 -2.21 -12.74
N LYS A 570 -6.84 -1.15 -12.75
CA LYS A 570 -7.76 -0.85 -13.84
C LYS A 570 -7.08 0.09 -14.84
N ASP A 571 -7.18 -0.25 -16.13
CA ASP A 571 -6.69 0.57 -17.25
C ASP A 571 -5.24 1.05 -17.05
N GLU A 572 -4.29 0.12 -16.97
CA GLU A 572 -2.86 0.40 -16.72
C GLU A 572 -2.61 1.17 -15.41
N GLY A 573 -3.40 0.86 -14.38
CA GLY A 573 -3.24 1.44 -13.05
C GLY A 573 -3.76 2.87 -12.91
N LEU A 574 -4.63 3.31 -13.82
CA LEU A 574 -5.33 4.58 -13.70
C LEU A 574 -6.13 4.63 -12.40
N GLU A 575 -6.76 3.52 -12.04
CA GLU A 575 -7.37 3.31 -10.73
C GLU A 575 -6.87 1.98 -10.15
N THR A 576 -6.52 1.97 -8.87
CA THR A 576 -5.99 0.77 -8.21
C THR A 576 -6.74 0.46 -6.94
N LEU A 577 -6.81 -0.83 -6.61
CA LEU A 577 -7.42 -1.30 -5.38
C LEU A 577 -6.65 -2.51 -4.86
N THR A 578 -6.20 -2.40 -3.63
CA THR A 578 -5.58 -3.47 -2.87
C THR A 578 -6.60 -4.07 -1.90
N GLY A 579 -6.48 -5.36 -1.57
CA GLY A 579 -7.34 -5.99 -0.59
C GLY A 579 -6.70 -7.18 0.09
N ARG A 580 -7.27 -7.54 1.25
CA ARG A 580 -6.95 -8.79 1.96
C ARG A 580 -8.10 -9.77 1.82
N LEU A 581 -7.74 -11.05 1.80
CA LEU A 581 -8.67 -12.15 1.58
C LEU A 581 -8.26 -13.37 2.42
N TYR A 582 -9.21 -13.98 3.11
CA TYR A 582 -8.96 -15.18 3.91
C TYR A 582 -10.02 -16.23 3.57
N ILE A 583 -9.85 -16.84 2.40
CA ILE A 583 -10.60 -18.05 2.00
C ILE A 583 -9.77 -19.25 2.43
N ASP A 584 -10.39 -20.23 3.08
CA ASP A 584 -9.71 -21.48 3.45
C ASP A 584 -8.92 -22.05 2.27
N ASN A 585 -7.64 -22.34 2.54
CA ASN A 585 -6.74 -22.87 1.52
C ASN A 585 -7.18 -24.29 1.13
N GLY A 586 -7.13 -24.56 -0.16
CA GLY A 586 -7.49 -25.86 -0.72
C GLY A 586 -7.59 -25.80 -2.23
N ALA A 587 -7.28 -26.92 -2.88
CA ALA A 587 -7.42 -27.07 -4.33
C ALA A 587 -8.85 -26.75 -4.83
N ASP A 588 -9.84 -26.95 -3.96
CA ASP A 588 -11.24 -26.64 -4.25
C ASP A 588 -11.52 -25.15 -4.41
N THR A 589 -10.67 -24.23 -3.94
CA THR A 589 -10.89 -22.76 -4.02
C THR A 589 -9.97 -22.06 -5.00
N THR A 590 -9.46 -22.77 -6.02
CA THR A 590 -8.52 -22.21 -7.02
C THR A 590 -9.19 -21.77 -8.33
N GLY A 591 -10.52 -21.84 -8.42
CA GLY A 591 -11.25 -21.55 -9.66
C GLY A 591 -11.21 -20.06 -10.02
N ILE A 592 -11.28 -19.78 -11.33
CA ILE A 592 -11.39 -18.43 -11.89
C ILE A 592 -12.50 -18.44 -12.93
N ALA A 593 -13.41 -17.47 -12.84
CA ALA A 593 -14.50 -17.30 -13.79
C ALA A 593 -14.67 -15.82 -14.18
N VAL A 594 -15.29 -15.58 -15.34
CA VAL A 594 -15.65 -14.24 -15.82
C VAL A 594 -17.16 -14.13 -15.94
N TYR A 595 -17.71 -12.94 -15.67
CA TYR A 595 -19.16 -12.73 -15.68
C TYR A 595 -19.54 -11.30 -16.09
N ALA A 596 -20.78 -11.16 -16.53
CA ALA A 596 -21.43 -9.88 -16.80
C ALA A 596 -22.90 -9.93 -16.40
N ARG A 597 -23.29 -9.18 -15.37
CA ARG A 597 -24.67 -9.08 -14.88
C ARG A 597 -25.26 -7.75 -15.30
N ASN A 598 -26.51 -7.76 -15.81
CA ASN A 598 -27.25 -6.57 -16.23
C ASN A 598 -26.49 -5.62 -17.20
N ALA A 599 -25.53 -6.14 -17.97
CA ALA A 599 -24.60 -5.34 -18.77
C ALA A 599 -24.75 -5.55 -20.29
N GLY A 600 -25.87 -6.13 -20.73
CA GLY A 600 -26.10 -6.43 -22.14
C GLY A 600 -25.10 -7.42 -22.72
N THR A 601 -24.61 -7.16 -23.94
CA THR A 601 -23.60 -8.01 -24.60
C THR A 601 -22.21 -7.53 -24.23
N VAL A 602 -21.41 -8.43 -23.64
CA VAL A 602 -20.03 -8.18 -23.23
C VAL A 602 -19.14 -9.32 -23.74
N THR A 603 -17.94 -8.96 -24.19
CA THR A 603 -16.89 -9.94 -24.54
C THR A 603 -15.65 -9.68 -23.71
N VAL A 604 -14.85 -10.72 -23.47
CA VAL A 604 -13.59 -10.61 -22.72
C VAL A 604 -12.46 -11.38 -23.41
N ASP A 605 -11.29 -10.74 -23.43
CA ASP A 605 -10.01 -11.40 -23.64
C ASP A 605 -9.38 -11.64 -22.26
N VAL A 606 -8.94 -12.87 -21.98
CA VAL A 606 -8.41 -13.24 -20.67
C VAL A 606 -7.12 -14.03 -20.78
N GLU A 607 -6.13 -13.60 -20.00
CA GLU A 607 -4.88 -14.32 -19.78
C GLU A 607 -4.72 -14.62 -18.29
N VAL A 608 -4.25 -15.83 -17.96
CA VAL A 608 -3.92 -16.20 -16.58
C VAL A 608 -2.56 -16.86 -16.55
N TYR A 609 -1.69 -16.39 -15.67
CA TYR A 609 -0.35 -16.92 -15.43
C TYR A 609 -0.25 -17.45 -14.00
N THR A 610 0.44 -18.58 -13.80
CA THR A 610 0.92 -18.95 -12.47
C THR A 610 2.15 -18.12 -12.10
N MET A 611 2.31 -17.84 -10.80
CA MET A 611 3.36 -16.96 -10.30
C MET A 611 4.36 -17.73 -9.43
N ASP A 612 5.65 -17.49 -9.65
CA ASP A 612 6.74 -17.97 -8.82
C ASP A 612 6.87 -17.12 -7.54
N THR A 613 7.51 -17.67 -6.52
CA THR A 613 7.84 -16.91 -5.31
C THR A 613 8.86 -15.80 -5.59
N ILE A 614 8.76 -14.67 -4.90
CA ILE A 614 9.82 -13.64 -4.96
C ILE A 614 11.09 -14.06 -4.23
N TRP A 615 11.06 -15.07 -3.37
CA TRP A 615 12.22 -15.38 -2.53
C TRP A 615 13.26 -16.19 -3.32
N LYS A 616 14.53 -15.75 -3.27
CA LYS A 616 15.63 -16.59 -3.76
C LYS A 616 15.72 -17.86 -2.92
N ALA A 617 15.93 -18.99 -3.59
CA ALA A 617 16.26 -20.22 -2.91
C ALA A 617 17.46 -20.00 -1.97
N PRO A 618 17.46 -20.57 -0.75
CA PRO A 618 18.61 -20.49 0.13
C PRO A 618 19.85 -20.99 -0.61
N THR A 619 20.98 -20.29 -0.48
CA THR A 619 22.26 -20.81 -1.00
C THR A 619 22.50 -22.23 -0.48
N PRO A 620 23.09 -23.15 -1.26
CA PRO A 620 23.22 -24.57 -0.92
C PRO A 620 23.77 -24.86 0.49
N ASN A 621 24.61 -23.96 1.02
CA ASN A 621 25.15 -24.06 2.37
C ASN A 621 24.08 -23.93 3.48
N ALA A 622 22.96 -23.24 3.27
CA ALA A 622 21.89 -23.16 4.27
C ALA A 622 21.06 -24.46 4.33
N ALA A 623 20.77 -25.07 3.18
CA ALA A 623 20.18 -26.40 3.11
C ALA A 623 21.14 -27.44 3.74
N LYS A 624 22.43 -27.33 3.44
CA LYS A 624 23.47 -28.14 4.08
C LYS A 624 23.51 -27.94 5.60
N ASN A 625 23.49 -26.70 6.09
CA ASN A 625 23.50 -26.39 7.52
C ASN A 625 22.24 -26.89 8.24
N PHE A 626 21.06 -26.81 7.61
CA PHE A 626 19.83 -27.41 8.14
C PHE A 626 19.95 -28.93 8.21
N THR A 627 20.48 -29.54 7.15
CA THR A 627 20.71 -30.99 7.10
C THR A 627 21.74 -31.41 8.16
N ASP A 628 22.82 -30.66 8.33
CA ASP A 628 23.86 -30.88 9.34
C ASP A 628 23.31 -30.69 10.76
N ALA A 629 22.43 -29.70 10.99
CA ALA A 629 21.74 -29.50 12.27
C ALA A 629 20.77 -30.66 12.59
N LEU A 630 20.04 -31.15 11.58
CA LEU A 630 19.18 -32.32 11.70
C LEU A 630 20.00 -33.59 11.97
N TYR A 631 21.12 -33.78 11.29
CA TYR A 631 22.04 -34.89 11.54
C TYR A 631 22.64 -34.81 12.95
N ASN A 632 23.09 -33.63 13.39
CA ASN A 632 23.59 -33.44 14.74
C ASN A 632 22.52 -33.74 15.80
N LEU A 633 21.26 -33.30 15.59
CA LEU A 633 20.15 -33.64 16.46
C LEU A 633 19.91 -35.15 16.52
N LEU A 634 19.91 -35.81 15.37
CA LEU A 634 19.80 -37.27 15.27
C LEU A 634 20.95 -37.98 16.01
N ASP A 635 22.20 -37.52 15.84
CA ASP A 635 23.36 -38.08 16.54
C ASP A 635 23.26 -37.89 18.06
N THR A 636 22.73 -36.75 18.51
CA THR A 636 22.52 -36.49 19.94
C THR A 636 21.43 -37.40 20.52
N LEU A 637 20.38 -37.68 19.75
CA LEU A 637 19.30 -38.60 20.11
C LEU A 637 19.71 -40.09 20.02
N ILE A 638 20.74 -40.41 19.24
CA ILE A 638 21.30 -41.77 19.09
C ILE A 638 22.37 -42.07 20.16
N ALA A 639 22.96 -41.02 20.75
CA ALA A 639 23.99 -41.13 21.80
C ALA A 639 23.43 -41.29 23.24
N VAL A 640 22.11 -41.14 23.42
CA VAL A 640 21.36 -41.46 24.65
C VAL A 640 20.71 -42.83 24.49
#